data_AF-A0A3B0WWN0-F1
#
_entry.id   AF-A0A3B0WWN0-F1
#
_cell.length_a   1.000
_cell.length_b   1.000
_cell.length_c   1.000
_cell.angle_alpha   90.00
_cell.angle_beta   90.00
_cell.angle_gamma   90.00
#
_symmetry.space_group_name_H-M   'P 1'
#
loop_
_entity.id
_entity.type
_entity.pdbx_description
1 polymer ?
#
loop_
_entity_poly.entity_id
_entity_poly.type
_entity_poly.pdbx_seq_one_letter_code
_entity_poly.pdbx_strand_id
1 'polypeptide(L)'
;MEYKIQYRYLALIIMVCYTFFSANSALAKIAQVKTWAPGVKLGVDLNRDGRIEFTEFLYKSNKRTDKVTKNNPFVLWINSDDDFEFTETKGDDVTDSFNPDYEDDLIDGTRDLIDFFAIGIKLKSFLTNMPKSDKYKYQLSQSDNAINAVFTVMGVNNSNDYLKKLNVQNTKIIFGNWQASNAFNSVSVFKITDSGVEIPSEFIASIKNGTDEGVFLIEARKNTNFPLVFTITDESNIEILRRELPLRSVDVEELYLQVSLRDNNGDASSRKWATLKGTLTGLIKGTLKGPVGIPAIVDQWKAHTVVLQPKISDIVDTSRHLIHLHGFNNDVDAARAFQSETFKRLYHSGSNVLFTAVHWRGNEGLINSFGAGTNYWGNVENAFNVADDLADFVNLIKGNKTILGHSLANMAIGSAISDFDMNVNNYFMVDPAVALEAYDADQLEVKNMRHTDWNEFYFGPDYGSIDPNYKNLDGRRLWASEWFSLFPDSDERSKLTWRGRFKSIFSRTTVVQYYSTGEEVLKKAKAGVPSSLEPVVGLIPIINIIANKAVGENAWNIVEKTKGTSRLAAILAGRSAAGWGFGEIPGCDEDFDDVEDCSTRFLSHQKAEAIKASDLKTDPFFRPFRNEDIVDVIVGSKA
;
A
#
# COMPACT_ATOMS: atom_id res chain seq x y z
N MET A 1 3.47 -32.66 -83.14
CA MET A 1 2.78 -31.64 -82.31
C MET A 1 1.93 -32.26 -81.19
N GLU A 2 1.65 -33.58 -81.23
CA GLU A 2 0.81 -34.29 -80.24
C GLU A 2 1.45 -34.53 -78.86
N TYR A 3 2.77 -34.67 -78.76
CA TYR A 3 3.43 -34.92 -77.47
C TYR A 3 3.34 -33.75 -76.47
N LYS A 4 3.19 -32.50 -76.93
CA LYS A 4 3.09 -31.32 -76.03
C LYS A 4 1.74 -31.19 -75.32
N ILE A 5 0.69 -31.84 -75.82
CA ILE A 5 -0.67 -31.73 -75.26
C ILE A 5 -0.84 -32.72 -74.10
N GLN A 6 -0.30 -33.94 -74.20
CA GLN A 6 -0.40 -34.95 -73.13
C GLN A 6 0.29 -34.54 -71.82
N TYR A 7 1.45 -33.87 -71.89
CA TYR A 7 2.14 -33.37 -70.69
C TYR A 7 1.37 -32.24 -69.97
N ARG A 8 0.62 -31.41 -70.70
CA ARG A 8 -0.20 -30.34 -70.08
C ARG A 8 -1.40 -30.90 -69.34
N TYR A 9 -2.05 -31.95 -69.88
CA TYR A 9 -3.15 -32.63 -69.19
C TYR A 9 -2.66 -33.42 -67.97
N LEU A 10 -1.51 -34.09 -68.06
CA LEU A 10 -0.93 -34.79 -66.90
C LEU A 10 -0.52 -33.82 -65.79
N ALA A 11 0.09 -32.68 -66.13
CA ALA A 11 0.42 -31.63 -65.17
C ALA A 11 -0.82 -31.03 -64.50
N LEU A 12 -1.91 -30.82 -65.26
CA LEU A 12 -3.18 -30.33 -64.73
C LEU A 12 -3.84 -31.35 -63.79
N ILE A 13 -3.81 -32.64 -64.14
CA ILE A 13 -4.34 -33.73 -63.30
C ILE A 13 -3.52 -33.87 -62.02
N ILE A 14 -2.18 -33.82 -62.10
CA ILE A 14 -1.31 -33.85 -60.91
C ILE A 14 -1.58 -32.63 -60.03
N MET A 15 -1.73 -31.43 -60.61
CA MET A 15 -1.99 -30.21 -59.86
C MET A 15 -3.37 -30.26 -59.17
N VAL A 16 -4.42 -30.71 -59.87
CA VAL A 16 -5.77 -30.90 -59.33
C VAL A 16 -5.78 -31.96 -58.23
N CYS A 17 -5.15 -33.13 -58.45
CA CYS A 17 -5.02 -34.18 -57.44
C CYS A 17 -4.22 -33.69 -56.22
N TYR A 18 -3.15 -32.92 -56.42
CA TYR A 18 -2.35 -32.37 -55.32
C TYR A 18 -3.15 -31.36 -54.49
N THR A 19 -3.93 -30.48 -55.13
CA THR A 19 -4.87 -29.57 -54.44
C THR A 19 -6.01 -30.30 -53.72
N PHE A 20 -6.52 -31.40 -54.29
CA PHE A 20 -7.58 -32.19 -53.67
C PHE A 20 -7.06 -32.99 -52.45
N PHE A 21 -5.87 -33.57 -52.55
CA PHE A 21 -5.21 -34.27 -51.44
C PHE A 21 -4.78 -33.31 -50.33
N SER A 22 -4.22 -32.14 -50.67
CA SER A 22 -3.84 -31.13 -49.68
C SER A 22 -5.07 -30.57 -48.95
N ALA A 23 -6.16 -30.27 -49.66
CA ALA A 23 -7.42 -29.84 -49.05
C ALA A 23 -8.04 -30.91 -48.14
N ASN A 24 -8.03 -32.19 -48.54
CA ASN A 24 -8.51 -33.29 -47.69
C ASN A 24 -7.65 -33.49 -46.44
N SER A 25 -6.33 -33.29 -46.53
CA SER A 25 -5.44 -33.36 -45.36
C SER A 25 -5.66 -32.21 -44.37
N ALA A 26 -5.93 -30.99 -44.87
CA ALA A 26 -6.26 -29.84 -44.04
C ALA A 26 -7.64 -30.01 -43.36
N LEU A 27 -8.64 -30.51 -44.09
CA LEU A 27 -9.96 -30.79 -43.53
C LEU A 27 -9.93 -31.90 -42.47
N ALA A 28 -9.12 -32.96 -42.67
CA ALA A 28 -8.93 -34.02 -41.68
C ALA A 28 -8.22 -33.51 -40.41
N LYS A 29 -7.21 -32.63 -40.56
CA LYS A 29 -6.57 -31.94 -39.43
C LYS A 29 -7.56 -31.07 -38.68
N ILE A 30 -8.37 -30.25 -39.37
CA ILE A 30 -9.39 -29.40 -38.76
C ILE A 30 -10.44 -30.25 -38.01
N ALA A 31 -10.82 -31.41 -38.55
CA ALA A 31 -11.75 -32.33 -37.90
C ALA A 31 -11.17 -32.95 -36.61
N GLN A 32 -9.89 -33.34 -36.59
CA GLN A 32 -9.20 -33.80 -35.38
C GLN A 32 -9.01 -32.68 -34.34
N VAL A 33 -8.72 -31.46 -34.78
CA VAL A 33 -8.61 -30.32 -33.85
C VAL A 33 -9.96 -30.03 -33.19
N LYS A 34 -11.08 -30.14 -33.92
CA LYS A 34 -12.43 -29.94 -33.36
C LYS A 34 -12.77 -30.89 -32.21
N THR A 35 -12.20 -32.10 -32.13
CA THR A 35 -12.50 -33.02 -31.03
C THR A 35 -11.82 -32.63 -29.73
N TRP A 36 -10.62 -32.04 -29.79
CA TRP A 36 -9.81 -31.70 -28.61
C TRP A 36 -9.84 -30.20 -28.28
N ALA A 37 -10.21 -29.36 -29.25
CA ALA A 37 -10.36 -27.92 -29.08
C ALA A 37 -11.24 -27.51 -27.88
N PRO A 38 -12.39 -28.17 -27.58
CA PRO A 38 -13.19 -27.82 -26.41
C PRO A 38 -12.45 -27.96 -25.07
N GLY A 39 -11.39 -28.77 -25.03
CA GLY A 39 -10.52 -28.95 -23.86
C GLY A 39 -9.52 -27.82 -23.65
N VAL A 40 -9.31 -26.95 -24.64
CA VAL A 40 -8.36 -25.83 -24.57
C VAL A 40 -9.07 -24.56 -24.12
N LYS A 41 -8.65 -23.98 -23.00
CA LYS A 41 -9.28 -22.80 -22.38
C LYS A 41 -8.25 -21.88 -21.72
N LEU A 42 -8.58 -20.59 -21.67
CA LEU A 42 -7.95 -19.63 -20.77
C LEU A 42 -8.88 -19.40 -19.56
N GLY A 43 -8.31 -19.11 -18.41
CA GLY A 43 -9.03 -18.83 -17.16
C GLY A 43 -8.22 -17.89 -16.26
N VAL A 44 -8.86 -17.34 -15.24
CA VAL A 44 -8.24 -16.40 -14.28
C VAL A 44 -8.65 -16.78 -12.86
N ASP A 45 -7.90 -16.33 -11.87
CA ASP A 45 -8.26 -16.47 -10.45
C ASP A 45 -9.10 -15.25 -10.04
N LEU A 46 -10.37 -15.18 -10.49
CA LEU A 46 -11.20 -13.98 -10.31
C LEU A 46 -11.64 -13.82 -8.86
N ASN A 47 -11.87 -14.96 -8.18
CA ASN A 47 -12.27 -14.96 -6.78
C ASN A 47 -11.07 -14.78 -5.84
N ARG A 48 -9.84 -14.95 -6.34
CA ARG A 48 -8.54 -14.75 -5.67
C ARG A 48 -8.32 -15.74 -4.52
N ASP A 49 -8.81 -16.96 -4.69
CA ASP A 49 -8.67 -18.04 -3.70
C ASP A 49 -7.38 -18.87 -3.88
N GLY A 50 -6.59 -18.57 -4.93
CA GLY A 50 -5.36 -19.30 -5.26
C GLY A 50 -5.58 -20.49 -6.18
N ARG A 51 -6.78 -20.66 -6.72
CA ARG A 51 -7.14 -21.73 -7.63
C ARG A 51 -7.93 -21.19 -8.82
N ILE A 52 -7.51 -21.59 -10.03
CA ILE A 52 -8.19 -21.23 -11.27
C ILE A 52 -9.12 -22.36 -11.70
N GLU A 53 -10.42 -22.08 -11.72
CA GLU A 53 -11.45 -22.98 -12.22
C GLU A 53 -11.93 -22.59 -13.63
N PHE A 54 -11.77 -23.48 -14.61
CA PHE A 54 -12.27 -23.27 -15.98
C PHE A 54 -13.80 -23.54 -16.14
N THR A 55 -14.57 -23.40 -15.06
CA THR A 55 -16.00 -23.77 -15.04
C THR A 55 -16.90 -22.62 -15.53
N GLU A 56 -17.99 -22.96 -16.22
CA GLU A 56 -18.89 -21.98 -16.85
C GLU A 56 -20.12 -21.60 -16.00
N PHE A 57 -20.29 -22.23 -14.83
CA PHE A 57 -21.46 -22.05 -13.98
C PHE A 57 -21.30 -20.80 -13.11
N LEU A 58 -22.17 -19.81 -13.34
CA LEU A 58 -22.14 -18.48 -12.71
C LEU A 58 -22.47 -18.45 -11.21
N TYR A 59 -23.01 -19.53 -10.64
CA TYR A 59 -23.44 -19.54 -9.24
C TYR A 59 -23.33 -20.94 -8.64
N LYS A 60 -22.34 -21.13 -7.77
CA LYS A 60 -22.50 -22.01 -6.60
C LYS A 60 -22.54 -21.10 -5.37
N SER A 61 -23.72 -20.98 -4.75
CA SER A 61 -23.88 -20.57 -3.35
C SER A 61 -23.09 -19.31 -2.91
N ASN A 62 -23.47 -18.12 -3.35
CA ASN A 62 -22.90 -16.83 -2.88
C ASN A 62 -21.37 -16.68 -3.01
N LYS A 63 -20.68 -17.54 -3.78
CA LYS A 63 -19.25 -17.41 -4.06
C LYS A 63 -19.03 -16.86 -5.47
N ARG A 64 -18.14 -15.88 -5.59
CA ARG A 64 -17.66 -15.36 -6.87
C ARG A 64 -17.00 -16.51 -7.63
N THR A 65 -17.36 -16.68 -8.90
CA THR A 65 -16.80 -17.70 -9.79
C THR A 65 -15.70 -17.10 -10.64
N ASP A 66 -14.79 -17.91 -11.16
CA ASP A 66 -13.70 -17.50 -12.07
C ASP A 66 -14.12 -17.14 -13.50
N LYS A 67 -15.43 -16.98 -13.73
CA LYS A 67 -15.98 -16.76 -15.05
C LYS A 67 -15.81 -15.30 -15.49
N VAL A 68 -15.17 -15.15 -16.65
CA VAL A 68 -15.01 -13.88 -17.38
C VAL A 68 -15.86 -13.90 -18.64
N THR A 69 -16.40 -12.75 -19.05
CA THR A 69 -17.18 -12.59 -20.29
C THR A 69 -16.83 -11.28 -21.00
N LYS A 70 -17.28 -11.08 -22.23
CA LYS A 70 -17.07 -9.80 -22.93
C LYS A 70 -17.75 -8.61 -22.23
N ASN A 71 -18.87 -8.86 -21.53
CA ASN A 71 -19.60 -7.83 -20.80
C ASN A 71 -19.00 -7.58 -19.41
N ASN A 72 -18.42 -8.62 -18.80
CA ASN A 72 -17.70 -8.55 -17.54
C ASN A 72 -16.27 -9.08 -17.76
N PRO A 73 -15.39 -8.28 -18.39
CA PRO A 73 -14.01 -8.68 -18.66
C PRO A 73 -13.20 -8.78 -17.36
N PHE A 74 -12.06 -9.46 -17.43
CA PHE A 74 -11.09 -9.46 -16.33
C PHE A 74 -10.41 -8.09 -16.29
N VAL A 75 -10.44 -7.45 -15.12
CA VAL A 75 -9.92 -6.09 -14.92
C VAL A 75 -8.54 -6.16 -14.28
N LEU A 76 -7.58 -5.53 -14.92
CA LEU A 76 -6.19 -5.35 -14.49
C LEU A 76 -5.97 -3.88 -14.13
N TRP A 77 -5.02 -3.60 -13.25
CA TRP A 77 -4.44 -2.26 -13.18
C TRP A 77 -3.17 -2.19 -14.04
N ILE A 78 -2.81 -0.97 -14.45
CA ILE A 78 -1.58 -0.69 -15.20
C ILE A 78 -0.41 -0.65 -14.21
N ASN A 79 0.70 -1.30 -14.56
CA ASN A 79 1.94 -1.30 -13.77
C ASN A 79 2.76 -0.01 -14.01
N SER A 80 2.18 1.12 -13.63
CA SER A 80 2.67 2.47 -13.94
C SER A 80 3.59 3.08 -12.87
N ASP A 81 3.87 2.33 -11.81
CA ASP A 81 4.80 2.68 -10.73
C ASP A 81 6.22 2.17 -11.03
N ASP A 82 7.17 2.60 -10.20
CA ASP A 82 8.58 2.19 -10.24
C ASP A 82 8.88 1.45 -8.92
N ASP A 83 8.92 0.12 -8.98
CA ASP A 83 9.19 -0.75 -7.84
C ASP A 83 10.67 -1.18 -7.76
N PHE A 84 11.58 -0.45 -8.41
CA PHE A 84 13.02 -0.71 -8.38
C PHE A 84 13.59 -0.68 -6.95
N GLU A 85 13.84 -1.88 -6.40
CA GLU A 85 14.84 -2.25 -5.37
C GLU A 85 14.43 -3.58 -4.69
N PHE A 86 15.41 -4.31 -4.13
CA PHE A 86 15.19 -5.54 -3.34
C PHE A 86 14.55 -5.28 -1.93
N THR A 87 13.83 -4.17 -1.76
CA THR A 87 13.30 -3.69 -0.49
C THR A 87 11.80 -3.39 -0.56
N GLU A 88 11.03 -4.00 0.34
CA GLU A 88 9.59 -3.74 0.57
C GLU A 88 9.29 -2.36 1.21
N THR A 89 10.18 -1.37 1.07
CA THR A 89 10.24 -0.22 2.01
C THR A 89 9.95 1.15 1.41
N LYS A 90 9.54 1.25 0.14
CA LYS A 90 9.21 2.53 -0.50
C LYS A 90 7.70 2.61 -0.83
N GLY A 91 7.20 3.83 -0.99
CA GLY A 91 5.78 4.20 -0.94
C GLY A 91 5.52 5.43 -1.80
N ASP A 92 6.06 5.38 -3.01
CA ASP A 92 6.21 6.45 -4.00
C ASP A 92 5.42 6.12 -5.30
N ASP A 93 4.65 5.02 -5.22
CA ASP A 93 3.69 4.27 -6.06
C ASP A 93 2.57 5.10 -6.77
N VAL A 94 2.91 6.27 -7.31
CA VAL A 94 1.98 7.21 -7.96
C VAL A 94 1.83 6.87 -9.45
N THR A 95 0.63 7.01 -10.01
CA THR A 95 0.40 6.95 -11.47
C THR A 95 1.29 7.96 -12.20
N ASP A 96 1.95 7.54 -13.30
CA ASP A 96 2.90 8.33 -14.11
C ASP A 96 4.32 8.45 -13.50
N SER A 97 4.91 7.33 -13.04
CA SER A 97 6.31 7.30 -12.62
C SER A 97 7.29 7.59 -13.78
N PHE A 98 8.54 7.94 -13.44
CA PHE A 98 9.55 8.34 -14.43
C PHE A 98 10.20 7.17 -15.17
N ASN A 99 10.14 5.96 -14.60
CA ASN A 99 10.50 4.70 -15.24
C ASN A 99 9.43 3.69 -14.77
N PRO A 100 8.31 3.50 -15.49
CA PRO A 100 7.27 2.57 -15.08
C PRO A 100 7.66 1.12 -15.37
N ASP A 101 7.39 0.21 -14.43
CA ASP A 101 7.82 -1.19 -14.48
C ASP A 101 7.28 -1.94 -15.72
N TYR A 102 6.14 -1.53 -16.27
CA TYR A 102 5.64 -2.11 -17.52
C TYR A 102 6.60 -1.94 -18.73
N GLU A 103 7.56 -1.01 -18.66
CA GLU A 103 8.58 -0.80 -19.69
C GLU A 103 9.76 -1.77 -19.55
N ASP A 104 9.95 -2.33 -18.36
CA ASP A 104 11.05 -3.22 -18.06
C ASP A 104 10.92 -4.55 -18.79
N ASP A 105 12.08 -5.11 -19.13
CA ASP A 105 12.17 -6.42 -19.78
C ASP A 105 12.42 -7.53 -18.74
N LEU A 106 12.42 -7.20 -17.45
CA LEU A 106 12.75 -8.08 -16.33
C LEU A 106 11.85 -7.78 -15.13
N ILE A 107 11.55 -8.79 -14.32
CA ILE A 107 11.05 -8.57 -12.96
C ILE A 107 12.26 -8.24 -12.09
N ASP A 108 12.24 -7.17 -11.32
CA ASP A 108 13.43 -6.72 -10.58
C ASP A 108 13.27 -6.75 -9.05
N GLY A 109 12.06 -6.98 -8.55
CA GLY A 109 11.75 -7.07 -7.13
C GLY A 109 10.52 -7.93 -6.78
N THR A 110 10.30 -8.13 -5.47
CA THR A 110 9.06 -8.72 -4.95
C THR A 110 7.88 -7.76 -5.06
N ARG A 111 8.13 -6.44 -5.07
CA ARG A 111 7.08 -5.42 -5.16
C ARG A 111 6.42 -5.42 -6.54
N ASP A 112 7.22 -5.43 -7.60
CA ASP A 112 6.75 -5.57 -9.00
C ASP A 112 5.76 -6.74 -9.20
N LEU A 113 5.93 -7.85 -8.47
CA LEU A 113 4.99 -8.98 -8.53
C LEU A 113 3.54 -8.62 -8.15
N ILE A 114 3.30 -7.54 -7.41
CA ILE A 114 1.95 -7.13 -7.05
C ILE A 114 1.15 -6.70 -8.28
N ASP A 115 1.80 -6.28 -9.36
CA ASP A 115 1.16 -5.83 -10.59
C ASP A 115 0.86 -6.95 -11.59
N PHE A 116 1.37 -8.15 -11.31
CA PHE A 116 1.12 -9.34 -12.10
C PHE A 116 -0.16 -10.06 -11.68
N PHE A 117 -0.81 -10.69 -12.65
CA PHE A 117 -2.05 -11.46 -12.48
C PHE A 117 -1.93 -12.84 -13.12
N ALA A 118 -2.35 -13.87 -12.38
CA ALA A 118 -2.30 -15.24 -12.84
C ALA A 118 -3.37 -15.59 -13.89
N ILE A 119 -2.90 -16.11 -15.03
CA ILE A 119 -3.72 -16.64 -16.12
C ILE A 119 -3.48 -18.15 -16.24
N GLY A 120 -4.55 -18.91 -16.05
CA GLY A 120 -4.56 -20.35 -16.24
C GLY A 120 -4.75 -20.70 -17.71
N ILE A 121 -3.98 -21.68 -18.18
CA ILE A 121 -4.13 -22.26 -19.52
C ILE A 121 -4.38 -23.76 -19.43
N LYS A 122 -5.61 -24.15 -19.78
CA LYS A 122 -6.00 -25.54 -19.92
C LYS A 122 -5.52 -26.05 -21.27
N LEU A 123 -4.48 -26.89 -21.29
CA LEU A 123 -3.83 -27.31 -22.53
C LEU A 123 -3.32 -28.76 -22.48
N LYS A 124 -3.21 -29.36 -21.29
CA LYS A 124 -2.57 -30.66 -21.09
C LYS A 124 -3.18 -31.78 -21.93
N SER A 125 -4.51 -31.92 -21.90
CA SER A 125 -5.22 -32.94 -22.69
C SER A 125 -4.95 -32.81 -24.20
N PHE A 126 -4.83 -31.58 -24.70
CA PHE A 126 -4.46 -31.34 -26.09
C PHE A 126 -3.02 -31.80 -26.38
N LEU A 127 -2.06 -31.45 -25.51
CA LEU A 127 -0.64 -31.84 -25.66
C LEU A 127 -0.39 -33.35 -25.54
N THR A 128 -1.25 -34.06 -24.81
CA THR A 128 -1.15 -35.52 -24.64
C THR A 128 -1.75 -36.27 -25.83
N ASN A 129 -2.88 -35.80 -26.37
CA ASN A 129 -3.67 -36.59 -27.31
C ASN A 129 -3.51 -36.15 -28.78
N MET A 130 -3.04 -34.93 -29.03
CA MET A 130 -2.89 -34.44 -30.40
C MET A 130 -1.62 -34.99 -31.05
N PRO A 131 -1.71 -35.66 -32.22
CA PRO A 131 -0.54 -36.16 -32.92
C PRO A 131 0.42 -35.03 -33.29
N LYS A 132 1.72 -35.25 -33.05
CA LYS A 132 2.79 -34.27 -33.34
C LYS A 132 2.54 -32.89 -32.71
N SER A 133 1.96 -32.85 -31.51
CA SER A 133 1.72 -31.60 -30.77
C SER A 133 3.00 -30.78 -30.53
N ASP A 134 4.16 -31.43 -30.56
CA ASP A 134 5.51 -30.86 -30.47
C ASP A 134 5.93 -30.08 -31.74
N LYS A 135 5.17 -30.20 -32.83
CA LYS A 135 5.41 -29.50 -34.10
C LYS A 135 4.52 -28.28 -34.30
N TYR A 136 3.60 -28.03 -33.36
CA TYR A 136 2.74 -26.86 -33.39
C TYR A 136 3.40 -25.70 -32.67
N LYS A 137 3.04 -24.49 -33.09
CA LYS A 137 3.41 -23.26 -32.39
C LYS A 137 2.26 -22.82 -31.52
N TYR A 138 2.60 -22.36 -30.33
CA TYR A 138 1.67 -21.88 -29.32
C TYR A 138 1.99 -20.40 -29.12
N GLN A 139 1.03 -19.51 -29.33
CA GLN A 139 1.30 -18.08 -29.32
C GLN A 139 0.28 -17.31 -28.47
N LEU A 140 0.75 -16.22 -27.88
CA LEU A 140 -0.08 -15.19 -27.26
C LEU A 140 -0.02 -13.93 -28.12
N SER A 141 -1.16 -13.29 -28.37
CA SER A 141 -1.22 -12.00 -29.06
C SER A 141 -2.26 -11.09 -28.45
N GLN A 142 -2.09 -9.79 -28.66
CA GLN A 142 -2.99 -8.75 -28.17
C GLN A 142 -2.88 -7.54 -29.10
N SER A 143 -4.03 -7.06 -29.61
CA SER A 143 -4.06 -6.22 -30.81
C SER A 143 -3.52 -4.80 -30.64
N ASP A 144 -3.43 -4.30 -29.42
CA ASP A 144 -2.94 -2.95 -29.12
C ASP A 144 -1.66 -2.97 -28.28
N ASN A 145 -1.00 -4.13 -28.15
CA ASN A 145 0.27 -4.32 -27.46
C ASN A 145 0.27 -3.85 -25.99
N ALA A 146 -0.85 -3.99 -25.28
CA ALA A 146 -1.05 -3.43 -23.95
C ALA A 146 -0.69 -4.37 -22.79
N ILE A 147 -0.18 -5.58 -23.09
CA ILE A 147 0.04 -6.64 -22.11
C ILE A 147 1.49 -7.12 -22.18
N ASN A 148 2.10 -7.33 -21.02
CA ASN A 148 3.30 -8.15 -20.89
C ASN A 148 2.94 -9.49 -20.25
N ALA A 149 3.78 -10.50 -20.45
CA ALA A 149 3.61 -11.80 -19.82
C ALA A 149 4.93 -12.35 -19.28
N VAL A 150 4.84 -13.11 -18.20
CA VAL A 150 5.94 -13.93 -17.67
C VAL A 150 5.44 -15.35 -17.46
N PHE A 151 6.27 -16.32 -17.82
CA PHE A 151 5.89 -17.74 -17.80
C PHE A 151 6.46 -18.43 -16.55
N THR A 152 5.68 -19.35 -15.97
CA THR A 152 5.98 -19.92 -14.66
C THR A 152 5.96 -21.45 -14.71
N VAL A 153 6.42 -22.11 -13.64
CA VAL A 153 6.23 -23.54 -13.40
C VAL A 153 5.02 -23.83 -12.51
N MET A 154 4.22 -22.81 -12.18
CA MET A 154 3.04 -22.96 -11.33
C MET A 154 1.88 -23.67 -12.03
N GLY A 155 1.01 -24.26 -11.22
CA GLY A 155 -0.22 -24.91 -11.65
C GLY A 155 -1.47 -24.14 -11.25
N VAL A 156 -2.60 -24.52 -11.83
CA VAL A 156 -3.89 -23.86 -11.56
C VAL A 156 -4.41 -24.06 -10.13
N ASN A 157 -3.83 -24.91 -9.30
CA ASN A 157 -4.22 -25.08 -7.89
C ASN A 157 -3.38 -24.24 -6.91
N ASN A 158 -2.44 -23.45 -7.42
CA ASN A 158 -1.54 -22.62 -6.64
C ASN A 158 -1.18 -21.33 -7.37
N SER A 159 -2.17 -20.71 -8.02
CA SER A 159 -2.00 -19.54 -8.91
C SER A 159 -1.45 -18.30 -8.21
N ASN A 160 -1.55 -18.21 -6.89
CA ASN A 160 -1.07 -17.07 -6.09
C ASN A 160 0.22 -17.36 -5.29
N ASP A 161 0.90 -18.49 -5.55
CA ASP A 161 2.15 -18.83 -4.87
C ASP A 161 3.25 -17.78 -5.10
N TYR A 162 3.24 -17.09 -6.24
CA TYR A 162 4.18 -16.01 -6.54
C TYR A 162 4.14 -14.85 -5.53
N LEU A 163 2.97 -14.58 -4.92
CA LEU A 163 2.80 -13.53 -3.91
C LEU A 163 3.09 -14.00 -2.47
N LYS A 164 3.22 -15.32 -2.24
CA LYS A 164 3.21 -15.90 -0.88
C LYS A 164 4.42 -16.73 -0.54
N LYS A 165 4.97 -17.45 -1.52
CA LYS A 165 6.04 -18.44 -1.32
C LYS A 165 7.36 -17.99 -1.92
N LEU A 166 7.33 -16.97 -2.77
CA LEU A 166 8.53 -16.48 -3.40
C LEU A 166 9.39 -15.74 -2.37
N ASN A 167 10.68 -16.01 -2.41
CA ASN A 167 11.71 -15.33 -1.64
C ASN A 167 12.73 -14.79 -2.64
N VAL A 168 13.25 -13.58 -2.37
CA VAL A 168 14.29 -12.88 -3.12
C VAL A 168 15.48 -13.77 -3.52
N GLN A 169 15.77 -14.83 -2.75
CA GLN A 169 16.90 -15.73 -2.98
C GLN A 169 16.59 -16.97 -3.83
N ASN A 170 15.32 -17.22 -4.21
CA ASN A 170 14.94 -18.42 -4.96
C ASN A 170 13.72 -18.21 -5.87
N THR A 171 13.90 -17.37 -6.89
CA THR A 171 12.86 -17.10 -7.91
C THR A 171 12.50 -18.32 -8.77
N LYS A 172 13.40 -19.32 -8.86
CA LYS A 172 13.21 -20.53 -9.67
C LYS A 172 12.07 -21.42 -9.20
N ILE A 173 11.65 -21.31 -7.94
CA ILE A 173 10.48 -22.05 -7.44
C ILE A 173 9.20 -21.67 -8.17
N ILE A 174 9.12 -20.44 -8.69
CA ILE A 174 7.99 -19.94 -9.48
C ILE A 174 8.31 -19.94 -10.97
N PHE A 175 9.49 -19.49 -11.38
CA PHE A 175 9.79 -19.29 -12.82
C PHE A 175 10.54 -20.46 -13.47
N GLY A 176 11.10 -21.38 -12.68
CA GLY A 176 11.90 -22.50 -13.17
C GLY A 176 13.34 -22.11 -13.56
N ASN A 177 14.20 -23.12 -13.72
CA ASN A 177 15.61 -22.93 -14.07
C ASN A 177 15.84 -22.33 -15.47
N TRP A 178 14.85 -22.43 -16.35
CA TRP A 178 14.95 -21.98 -17.73
C TRP A 178 14.70 -20.47 -17.88
N GLN A 179 13.90 -19.91 -16.97
CA GLN A 179 13.52 -18.49 -16.96
C GLN A 179 14.28 -17.67 -15.92
N ALA A 180 14.78 -18.29 -14.85
CA ALA A 180 15.39 -17.58 -13.73
C ALA A 180 16.69 -18.24 -13.25
N SER A 181 17.63 -17.43 -12.75
CA SER A 181 18.94 -17.85 -12.22
C SER A 181 19.04 -17.82 -10.68
N ASN A 182 17.89 -17.77 -9.97
CA ASN A 182 17.72 -17.50 -8.52
C ASN A 182 17.74 -16.00 -8.14
N ALA A 183 17.68 -15.11 -9.12
CA ALA A 183 17.52 -13.68 -8.89
C ALA A 183 16.29 -13.15 -9.63
N PHE A 184 15.74 -12.04 -9.17
CA PHE A 184 14.62 -11.37 -9.85
C PHE A 184 15.04 -10.86 -11.21
N ASN A 185 16.08 -10.02 -11.27
CA ASN A 185 16.64 -9.41 -12.47
C ASN A 185 17.18 -10.38 -13.55
N SER A 186 16.86 -11.67 -13.44
CA SER A 186 17.06 -12.69 -14.47
C SER A 186 15.75 -13.19 -15.10
N VAL A 187 14.60 -12.87 -14.52
CA VAL A 187 13.27 -13.31 -14.97
C VAL A 187 12.82 -12.39 -16.10
N SER A 188 12.88 -12.87 -17.33
CA SER A 188 12.46 -12.08 -18.50
C SER A 188 10.94 -11.88 -18.57
N VAL A 189 10.56 -10.68 -18.99
CA VAL A 189 9.18 -10.29 -19.27
C VAL A 189 8.99 -10.19 -20.79
N PHE A 190 7.90 -10.74 -21.29
CA PHE A 190 7.60 -10.84 -22.72
C PHE A 190 6.52 -9.83 -23.12
N LYS A 191 6.89 -8.83 -23.91
CA LYS A 191 5.96 -7.84 -24.50
C LYS A 191 5.04 -8.53 -25.51
N ILE A 192 3.76 -8.70 -25.17
CA ILE A 192 2.78 -9.33 -26.06
C ILE A 192 2.40 -8.34 -27.15
N THR A 193 2.54 -8.77 -28.41
CA THR A 193 2.30 -7.94 -29.59
C THR A 193 1.11 -8.44 -30.41
N ASP A 194 0.64 -7.60 -31.32
CA ASP A 194 -0.38 -7.91 -32.33
C ASP A 194 0.07 -9.02 -33.29
N SER A 195 1.38 -9.09 -33.54
CA SER A 195 2.05 -10.07 -34.39
C SER A 195 2.20 -11.44 -33.72
N GLY A 196 2.00 -11.49 -32.41
CA GLY A 196 2.06 -12.70 -31.60
C GLY A 196 3.46 -13.04 -31.10
N VAL A 197 3.52 -13.51 -29.86
CA VAL A 197 4.72 -14.00 -29.17
C VAL A 197 4.59 -15.49 -28.97
N GLU A 198 5.61 -16.24 -29.38
CA GLU A 198 5.66 -17.69 -29.18
C GLU A 198 5.91 -18.00 -27.70
N ILE A 199 5.12 -18.93 -27.17
CA ILE A 199 5.22 -19.39 -25.78
C ILE A 199 6.46 -20.28 -25.65
N PRO A 200 7.30 -20.11 -24.62
CA PRO A 200 8.49 -20.93 -24.40
C PRO A 200 8.20 -22.43 -24.39
N SER A 201 9.04 -23.20 -25.08
CA SER A 201 8.86 -24.65 -25.22
C SER A 201 8.92 -25.38 -23.88
N GLU A 202 9.68 -24.83 -22.94
CA GLU A 202 9.88 -25.30 -21.57
C GLU A 202 8.60 -25.15 -20.74
N PHE A 203 7.84 -24.07 -20.96
CA PHE A 203 6.52 -23.89 -20.37
C PHE A 203 5.51 -24.88 -20.93
N ILE A 204 5.50 -25.11 -22.25
CA ILE A 204 4.63 -26.13 -22.86
C ILE A 204 4.98 -27.53 -22.34
N ALA A 205 6.28 -27.82 -22.18
CA ALA A 205 6.76 -29.07 -21.62
C ALA A 205 6.38 -29.23 -20.14
N SER A 206 6.40 -28.14 -19.35
CA SER A 206 6.00 -28.18 -17.93
C SER A 206 4.53 -28.55 -17.78
N ILE A 207 3.64 -28.03 -18.64
CA ILE A 207 2.21 -28.39 -18.66
C ILE A 207 2.02 -29.87 -19.04
N LYS A 208 2.71 -30.32 -20.10
CA LYS A 208 2.57 -31.69 -20.60
C LYS A 208 3.02 -32.73 -19.56
N ASN A 209 4.12 -32.44 -18.86
CA ASN A 209 4.76 -33.37 -17.93
C ASN A 209 4.34 -33.18 -16.47
N GLY A 210 3.75 -32.03 -16.12
CA GLY A 210 3.30 -31.70 -14.77
C GLY A 210 2.06 -32.49 -14.34
N THR A 211 1.53 -32.20 -13.15
CA THR A 211 0.29 -32.81 -12.63
C THR A 211 -0.96 -31.98 -12.97
N ASP A 212 -0.83 -30.66 -13.05
CA ASP A 212 -1.91 -29.71 -13.26
C ASP A 212 -1.85 -29.01 -14.63
N GLU A 213 -2.84 -28.16 -14.92
CA GLU A 213 -2.82 -27.21 -16.03
C GLU A 213 -1.88 -26.03 -15.69
N GLY A 214 -1.34 -25.34 -16.70
CA GLY A 214 -0.31 -24.32 -16.49
C GLY A 214 -0.84 -22.95 -16.07
N VAL A 215 0.04 -22.16 -15.44
CA VAL A 215 -0.20 -20.75 -15.12
C VAL A 215 0.94 -19.89 -15.66
N PHE A 216 0.60 -18.80 -16.31
CA PHE A 216 1.53 -17.69 -16.61
C PHE A 216 0.97 -16.43 -15.97
N LEU A 217 1.80 -15.41 -15.79
CA LEU A 217 1.37 -14.13 -15.24
C LEU A 217 1.34 -13.06 -16.33
N ILE A 218 0.46 -12.08 -16.18
CA ILE A 218 0.38 -10.91 -17.05
C ILE A 218 0.30 -9.63 -16.24
N GLU A 219 0.77 -8.54 -16.83
CA GLU A 219 0.59 -7.17 -16.33
C GLU A 219 0.11 -6.29 -17.49
N ALA A 220 -0.49 -5.14 -17.16
CA ALA A 220 -0.93 -4.17 -18.17
C ALA A 220 0.02 -2.99 -18.27
N ARG A 221 0.26 -2.55 -19.52
CA ARG A 221 1.18 -1.45 -19.86
C ARG A 221 0.48 -0.12 -20.13
N LYS A 222 -0.81 -0.20 -20.43
CA LYS A 222 -1.68 0.93 -20.77
C LYS A 222 -3.13 0.49 -20.78
N ASN A 223 -4.04 1.45 -20.84
CA ASN A 223 -5.47 1.23 -21.01
C ASN A 223 -5.80 0.40 -22.25
N THR A 224 -6.55 -0.69 -22.06
CA THR A 224 -7.04 -1.56 -23.14
C THR A 224 -8.43 -2.11 -22.83
N ASN A 225 -9.18 -2.44 -23.89
CA ASN A 225 -10.39 -3.28 -23.83
C ASN A 225 -10.30 -4.47 -24.79
N PHE A 226 -9.09 -4.76 -25.31
CA PHE A 226 -8.88 -5.86 -26.24
C PHE A 226 -8.54 -7.14 -25.48
N PRO A 227 -9.07 -8.30 -25.92
CA PRO A 227 -8.81 -9.57 -25.25
C PRO A 227 -7.35 -10.01 -25.43
N LEU A 228 -6.83 -10.76 -24.45
CA LEU A 228 -5.67 -11.61 -24.68
C LEU A 228 -6.09 -12.78 -25.57
N VAL A 229 -5.31 -13.06 -26.60
CA VAL A 229 -5.60 -14.11 -27.58
C VAL A 229 -4.55 -15.20 -27.47
N PHE A 230 -4.99 -16.44 -27.31
CA PHE A 230 -4.14 -17.63 -27.43
C PHE A 230 -4.44 -18.34 -28.74
N THR A 231 -3.40 -18.61 -29.53
CA THR A 231 -3.52 -19.34 -30.80
C THR A 231 -2.61 -20.56 -30.83
N ILE A 232 -3.04 -21.56 -31.60
CA ILE A 232 -2.22 -22.71 -31.99
C ILE A 232 -2.16 -22.72 -33.51
N THR A 233 -0.95 -22.75 -34.07
CA THR A 233 -0.74 -22.89 -35.51
C THR A 233 0.01 -24.18 -35.83
N ASP A 234 -0.26 -24.77 -36.99
CA ASP A 234 0.50 -25.93 -37.45
C ASP A 234 1.86 -25.54 -38.08
N GLU A 235 2.61 -26.54 -38.55
CA GLU A 235 3.94 -26.35 -39.19
C GLU A 235 3.90 -25.41 -40.42
N SER A 236 2.73 -25.22 -41.03
CA SER A 236 2.52 -24.32 -42.17
C SER A 236 2.03 -22.93 -41.76
N ASN A 237 2.09 -22.61 -40.45
CA ASN A 237 1.56 -21.39 -39.84
C ASN A 237 0.05 -21.18 -40.05
N ILE A 238 -0.70 -22.27 -40.27
CA ILE A 238 -2.17 -22.18 -40.36
C ILE A 238 -2.74 -22.23 -38.94
N GLU A 239 -3.52 -21.21 -38.56
CA GLU A 239 -4.26 -21.21 -37.31
C GLU A 239 -5.27 -22.36 -37.27
N ILE A 240 -5.14 -23.23 -36.27
CA ILE A 240 -6.05 -24.35 -36.05
C ILE A 240 -6.94 -24.14 -34.84
N LEU A 241 -6.54 -23.28 -33.89
CA LEU A 241 -7.30 -22.96 -32.69
C LEU A 241 -6.99 -21.55 -32.24
N ARG A 242 -8.03 -20.83 -31.82
CA ARG A 242 -7.93 -19.51 -31.18
C ARG A 242 -8.86 -19.42 -29.97
N ARG A 243 -8.41 -18.78 -28.89
CA ARG A 243 -9.18 -18.51 -27.66
C ARG A 243 -9.00 -17.04 -27.27
N GLU A 244 -10.11 -16.39 -26.92
CA GLU A 244 -10.14 -15.00 -26.42
C GLU A 244 -10.37 -15.03 -24.91
N LEU A 245 -9.51 -14.38 -24.13
CA LEU A 245 -9.78 -13.99 -22.75
C LEU A 245 -10.11 -12.49 -22.73
N PRO A 246 -11.37 -12.09 -22.48
CA PRO A 246 -11.74 -10.67 -22.40
C PRO A 246 -11.00 -9.98 -21.26
N LEU A 247 -10.24 -8.94 -21.59
CA LEU A 247 -9.49 -8.13 -20.64
C LEU A 247 -9.93 -6.67 -20.70
N ARG A 248 -9.70 -5.98 -19.59
CA ARG A 248 -9.68 -4.54 -19.51
C ARG A 248 -8.57 -4.12 -18.56
N SER A 249 -7.84 -3.06 -18.89
CA SER A 249 -6.93 -2.40 -17.96
C SER A 249 -7.37 -0.96 -17.71
N VAL A 250 -7.09 -0.48 -16.50
CA VAL A 250 -7.34 0.88 -16.03
C VAL A 250 -6.21 1.32 -15.10
N ASP A 251 -6.11 2.60 -14.78
CA ASP A 251 -5.26 3.04 -13.69
C ASP A 251 -5.76 2.44 -12.37
N VAL A 252 -4.85 2.06 -11.46
CA VAL A 252 -5.20 1.43 -10.17
C VAL A 252 -6.19 2.29 -9.37
N GLU A 253 -6.05 3.60 -9.49
CA GLU A 253 -6.88 4.61 -8.84
C GLU A 253 -8.33 4.68 -9.37
N GLU A 254 -8.63 4.06 -10.51
CA GLU A 254 -9.99 3.88 -11.00
C GLU A 254 -10.73 2.73 -10.29
N LEU A 255 -10.00 1.88 -9.54
CA LEU A 255 -10.54 0.68 -8.91
C LEU A 255 -11.04 0.90 -7.48
N TYR A 256 -10.83 2.10 -6.93
CA TYR A 256 -11.30 2.48 -5.60
C TYR A 256 -11.76 3.94 -5.51
N LEU A 257 -12.43 4.29 -4.40
CA LEU A 257 -12.94 5.65 -4.18
C LEU A 257 -11.86 6.54 -3.56
N GLN A 258 -11.79 7.80 -4.00
CA GLN A 258 -10.91 8.80 -3.40
C GLN A 258 -11.74 9.96 -2.84
N VAL A 259 -11.43 10.35 -1.61
CA VAL A 259 -12.11 11.42 -0.88
C VAL A 259 -11.07 12.34 -0.27
N SER A 260 -11.16 13.63 -0.56
CA SER A 260 -10.27 14.63 0.01
C SER A 260 -11.02 15.52 0.99
N LEU A 261 -10.57 15.47 2.25
CA LEU A 261 -10.94 16.33 3.37
C LEU A 261 -9.91 17.46 3.56
N ARG A 262 -9.11 17.76 2.54
CA ARG A 262 -8.14 18.85 2.58
C ARG A 262 -8.86 20.17 2.26
N ASP A 263 -8.68 21.17 3.10
CA ASP A 263 -9.16 22.52 2.83
C ASP A 263 -8.62 23.06 1.50
N ASN A 264 -9.46 23.81 0.78
CA ASN A 264 -9.08 24.52 -0.46
C ASN A 264 -8.24 25.79 -0.19
N ASN A 265 -7.58 25.91 0.97
CA ASN A 265 -6.95 27.13 1.48
C ASN A 265 -5.63 27.53 0.78
N GLY A 266 -5.48 27.23 -0.52
CA GLY A 266 -4.47 27.84 -1.39
C GLY A 266 -3.08 27.17 -1.41
N ASP A 267 -2.83 26.14 -0.61
CA ASP A 267 -1.60 25.35 -0.70
C ASP A 267 -1.47 24.71 -2.10
N ALA A 268 -0.25 24.62 -2.65
CA ALA A 268 0.05 23.94 -3.91
C ALA A 268 -0.52 22.51 -3.96
N SER A 269 -0.54 21.80 -2.82
CA SER A 269 -1.16 20.47 -2.70
C SER A 269 -2.68 20.50 -2.89
N SER A 270 -3.37 21.52 -2.36
CA SER A 270 -4.82 21.73 -2.57
C SER A 270 -5.15 22.10 -4.02
N ARG A 271 -4.27 22.85 -4.69
CA ARG A 271 -4.39 23.20 -6.12
C ARG A 271 -4.21 22.01 -7.06
N LYS A 272 -3.30 21.08 -6.74
CA LYS A 272 -3.17 19.78 -7.44
C LYS A 272 -4.48 18.99 -7.34
N TRP A 273 -5.06 18.86 -6.14
CA TRP A 273 -6.34 18.17 -5.95
C TRP A 273 -7.51 18.84 -6.70
N ALA A 274 -7.59 20.17 -6.71
CA ALA A 274 -8.59 20.90 -7.48
C ALA A 274 -8.44 20.68 -9.01
N THR A 275 -7.23 20.38 -9.49
CA THR A 275 -6.97 20.04 -10.90
C THR A 275 -7.43 18.62 -11.23
N LEU A 276 -7.12 17.63 -10.38
CA LEU A 276 -7.66 16.26 -10.47
C LEU A 276 -9.20 16.25 -10.49
N LYS A 277 -9.84 17.12 -9.68
CA LYS A 277 -11.30 17.33 -9.68
C LYS A 277 -11.84 17.71 -11.07
N GLY A 278 -11.14 18.55 -11.83
CA GLY A 278 -11.53 18.98 -13.17
C GLY A 278 -11.48 17.88 -14.22
N THR A 279 -10.50 16.97 -14.10
CA THR A 279 -10.35 15.82 -15.00
C THR A 279 -11.39 14.74 -14.73
N LEU A 280 -11.72 14.49 -13.45
CA LEU A 280 -12.67 13.45 -13.04
C LEU A 280 -14.15 13.89 -13.07
N THR A 281 -14.47 15.18 -12.91
CA THR A 281 -15.86 15.66 -13.12
C THR A 281 -16.34 15.52 -14.57
N GLY A 282 -15.43 15.42 -15.54
CA GLY A 282 -15.76 15.06 -16.93
C GLY A 282 -16.39 13.67 -17.08
N LEU A 283 -16.11 12.75 -16.15
CA LEU A 283 -16.61 11.36 -16.12
C LEU A 283 -17.93 11.19 -15.32
N ILE A 284 -18.32 12.19 -14.50
CA ILE A 284 -19.47 12.10 -13.57
C ILE A 284 -20.82 12.46 -14.23
N LYS A 285 -20.89 12.65 -15.56
CA LYS A 285 -22.19 12.85 -16.27
C LYS A 285 -23.04 11.58 -16.44
N GLY A 286 -22.72 10.50 -15.72
CA GLY A 286 -23.57 9.31 -15.60
C GLY A 286 -24.24 9.27 -14.22
N THR A 287 -25.57 9.25 -14.18
CA THR A 287 -26.33 9.06 -12.94
C THR A 287 -26.00 7.69 -12.34
N LEU A 288 -25.23 7.64 -11.26
CA LEU A 288 -25.00 6.41 -10.50
C LEU A 288 -26.34 5.96 -9.87
N LYS A 289 -26.95 4.91 -10.45
CA LYS A 289 -28.02 4.14 -9.80
C LYS A 289 -27.39 2.90 -9.16
N GLY A 290 -26.89 3.06 -7.94
CA GLY A 290 -26.46 1.97 -7.06
C GLY A 290 -26.88 2.26 -5.61
N PRO A 291 -26.73 1.32 -4.65
CA PRO A 291 -27.09 1.50 -3.22
C PRO A 291 -26.33 2.62 -2.51
N VAL A 292 -25.43 3.24 -3.25
CA VAL A 292 -24.54 4.30 -2.91
C VAL A 292 -25.33 5.61 -3.00
N GLY A 293 -25.83 6.09 -1.86
CA GLY A 293 -26.50 7.38 -1.69
C GLY A 293 -25.60 8.59 -1.93
N ILE A 294 -24.68 8.52 -2.89
CA ILE A 294 -23.68 9.54 -3.16
C ILE A 294 -24.21 10.77 -3.92
N PRO A 295 -25.30 10.74 -4.71
CA PRO A 295 -25.86 11.97 -5.26
C PRO A 295 -26.17 13.03 -4.17
N ALA A 296 -26.51 12.59 -2.95
CA ALA A 296 -26.72 13.48 -1.80
C ALA A 296 -25.40 14.00 -1.16
N ILE A 297 -24.30 13.25 -1.27
CA ILE A 297 -22.99 13.63 -0.72
C ILE A 297 -22.40 14.80 -1.53
N VAL A 298 -22.47 14.73 -2.86
CA VAL A 298 -21.97 15.80 -3.76
C VAL A 298 -22.77 17.10 -3.62
N ASP A 299 -24.08 17.00 -3.35
CA ASP A 299 -24.98 18.15 -3.19
C ASP A 299 -24.91 18.82 -1.80
N GLN A 300 -24.37 18.17 -0.78
CA GLN A 300 -24.21 18.75 0.57
C GLN A 300 -22.79 19.29 0.83
N TRP A 301 -21.76 18.80 0.14
CA TRP A 301 -20.35 19.04 0.47
C TRP A 301 -19.63 19.92 -0.54
N LYS A 302 -19.57 21.23 -0.27
CA LYS A 302 -19.25 22.24 -1.32
C LYS A 302 -17.86 22.87 -1.25
N ALA A 303 -17.06 22.55 -0.24
CA ALA A 303 -15.60 22.69 -0.31
C ALA A 303 -14.95 21.37 -0.75
N HIS A 304 -15.26 20.30 -0.01
CA HIS A 304 -14.64 18.98 -0.12
C HIS A 304 -14.88 18.28 -1.47
N THR A 305 -13.95 17.39 -1.83
CA THR A 305 -13.96 16.72 -3.14
C THR A 305 -14.09 15.22 -2.98
N VAL A 306 -15.16 14.67 -3.55
CA VAL A 306 -15.39 13.22 -3.67
C VAL A 306 -15.23 12.83 -5.13
N VAL A 307 -14.31 11.91 -5.40
CA VAL A 307 -14.09 11.34 -6.73
C VAL A 307 -14.76 9.97 -6.79
N LEU A 308 -15.70 9.83 -7.72
CA LEU A 308 -16.49 8.61 -7.91
C LEU A 308 -16.11 7.93 -9.20
N GLN A 309 -15.77 6.64 -9.11
CA GLN A 309 -15.40 5.86 -10.29
C GLN A 309 -16.58 4.97 -10.70
N PRO A 310 -17.14 5.15 -11.92
CA PRO A 310 -18.42 4.59 -12.31
C PRO A 310 -18.48 3.07 -12.50
N LYS A 311 -17.38 2.33 -12.29
CA LYS A 311 -17.30 0.89 -12.61
C LYS A 311 -16.76 0.00 -11.48
N ILE A 312 -16.62 0.54 -10.28
CA ILE A 312 -16.22 -0.24 -9.09
C ILE A 312 -17.27 -1.32 -8.73
N SER A 313 -18.56 -1.07 -8.97
CA SER A 313 -19.66 -1.97 -8.56
C SER A 313 -19.60 -3.37 -9.17
N ASP A 314 -18.92 -3.53 -10.31
CA ASP A 314 -18.84 -4.82 -11.01
C ASP A 314 -17.78 -5.75 -10.39
N ILE A 315 -16.93 -5.21 -9.51
CA ILE A 315 -15.78 -5.92 -8.96
C ILE A 315 -15.75 -6.03 -7.42
N VAL A 316 -16.61 -5.30 -6.70
CA VAL A 316 -16.67 -5.32 -5.22
C VAL A 316 -18.08 -5.43 -4.65
N ASP A 317 -18.16 -5.92 -3.42
CA ASP A 317 -19.33 -5.89 -2.56
C ASP A 317 -19.53 -4.48 -1.98
N THR A 318 -20.52 -3.77 -2.51
CA THR A 318 -20.84 -2.39 -2.10
C THR A 318 -21.60 -2.28 -0.77
N SER A 319 -21.87 -3.41 -0.08
CA SER A 319 -22.47 -3.40 1.26
C SER A 319 -21.43 -3.36 2.39
N ARG A 320 -20.15 -3.56 2.06
CA ARG A 320 -19.02 -3.54 2.99
C ARG A 320 -17.96 -2.56 2.51
N HIS A 321 -17.52 -1.71 3.41
CA HIS A 321 -16.58 -0.62 3.13
C HIS A 321 -15.32 -0.77 3.97
N LEU A 322 -14.18 -0.51 3.35
CA LEU A 322 -12.92 -0.27 4.03
C LEU A 322 -12.44 1.15 3.70
N ILE A 323 -12.35 1.99 4.72
CA ILE A 323 -12.00 3.41 4.60
C ILE A 323 -10.58 3.56 5.17
N HIS A 324 -9.62 3.99 4.36
CA HIS A 324 -8.21 4.10 4.73
C HIS A 324 -7.77 5.55 4.84
N LEU A 325 -7.26 5.95 6.00
CA LEU A 325 -6.62 7.24 6.23
C LEU A 325 -5.09 7.07 6.36
N HIS A 326 -4.35 7.81 5.54
CA HIS A 326 -2.89 7.86 5.58
C HIS A 326 -2.38 8.65 6.80
N GLY A 327 -1.11 8.45 7.16
CA GLY A 327 -0.49 9.05 8.35
C GLY A 327 0.11 10.45 8.15
N PHE A 328 1.03 10.80 9.06
CA PHE A 328 1.82 12.03 9.07
C PHE A 328 2.83 12.08 7.92
N ASN A 329 3.12 13.28 7.44
CA ASN A 329 4.13 13.62 6.43
C ASN A 329 3.89 13.03 5.02
N ASN A 330 2.66 12.62 4.72
CA ASN A 330 2.28 12.24 3.37
C ASN A 330 1.68 13.43 2.63
N ASP A 331 2.38 13.90 1.61
CA ASP A 331 1.77 14.78 0.62
C ASP A 331 0.70 14.04 -0.20
N VAL A 332 0.07 14.75 -1.14
CA VAL A 332 -1.02 14.16 -1.93
C VAL A 332 -0.56 12.95 -2.73
N ASP A 333 0.64 13.01 -3.30
CA ASP A 333 1.17 11.99 -4.19
C ASP A 333 1.62 10.78 -3.34
N ALA A 334 2.37 11.01 -2.25
CA ALA A 334 2.74 9.96 -1.30
C ALA A 334 1.53 9.28 -0.63
N ALA A 335 0.46 10.02 -0.35
CA ALA A 335 -0.78 9.43 0.19
C ALA A 335 -1.46 8.51 -0.83
N ARG A 336 -1.54 8.94 -2.09
CA ARG A 336 -2.12 8.16 -3.20
C ARG A 336 -1.36 6.87 -3.42
N ALA A 337 -0.03 6.95 -3.51
CA ALA A 337 0.88 5.81 -3.60
C ALA A 337 0.61 4.78 -2.51
N PHE A 338 0.77 5.19 -1.24
CA PHE A 338 0.57 4.31 -0.09
C PHE A 338 -0.82 3.64 -0.06
N GLN A 339 -1.85 4.38 -0.48
CA GLN A 339 -3.22 3.88 -0.54
C GLN A 339 -3.45 2.92 -1.72
N SER A 340 -2.83 3.17 -2.87
CA SER A 340 -2.80 2.25 -4.02
C SER A 340 -2.14 0.93 -3.65
N GLU A 341 -0.95 0.96 -3.05
CA GLU A 341 -0.23 -0.23 -2.58
C GLU A 341 -1.09 -1.04 -1.57
N THR A 342 -1.65 -0.34 -0.58
CA THR A 342 -2.58 -0.95 0.39
C THR A 342 -3.76 -1.63 -0.31
N PHE A 343 -4.34 -0.98 -1.33
CA PHE A 343 -5.43 -1.54 -2.11
C PHE A 343 -4.98 -2.79 -2.90
N LYS A 344 -3.87 -2.73 -3.64
CA LYS A 344 -3.32 -3.85 -4.44
C LYS A 344 -3.11 -5.08 -3.55
N ARG A 345 -2.48 -4.92 -2.37
CA ARG A 345 -2.25 -6.00 -1.39
C ARG A 345 -3.54 -6.59 -0.84
N LEU A 346 -4.50 -5.73 -0.46
CA LEU A 346 -5.81 -6.21 0.00
C LEU A 346 -6.57 -6.94 -1.11
N TYR A 347 -6.53 -6.42 -2.34
CA TYR A 347 -7.16 -7.03 -3.50
C TYR A 347 -6.62 -8.45 -3.69
N HIS A 348 -5.30 -8.62 -3.76
CA HIS A 348 -4.65 -9.93 -3.93
C HIS A 348 -4.82 -10.87 -2.74
N SER A 349 -5.04 -10.35 -1.54
CA SER A 349 -5.41 -11.16 -0.36
C SER A 349 -6.83 -11.75 -0.44
N GLY A 350 -7.62 -11.38 -1.46
CA GLY A 350 -8.99 -11.83 -1.68
C GLY A 350 -10.06 -10.85 -1.22
N SER A 351 -9.68 -9.64 -0.77
CA SER A 351 -10.63 -8.62 -0.34
C SER A 351 -11.56 -8.22 -1.49
N ASN A 352 -12.86 -8.24 -1.22
CA ASN A 352 -13.91 -7.84 -2.16
C ASN A 352 -14.73 -6.67 -1.62
N VAL A 353 -14.21 -5.92 -0.65
CA VAL A 353 -14.90 -4.76 -0.05
C VAL A 353 -14.68 -3.52 -0.90
N LEU A 354 -15.58 -2.53 -0.78
CA LEU A 354 -15.40 -1.22 -1.38
C LEU A 354 -14.32 -0.44 -0.61
N PHE A 355 -13.16 -0.26 -1.24
CA PHE A 355 -12.05 0.52 -0.69
C PHE A 355 -12.26 2.03 -0.92
N THR A 356 -11.99 2.84 0.09
CA THR A 356 -12.04 4.30 0.04
C THR A 356 -10.76 4.87 0.63
N ALA A 357 -9.97 5.54 -0.20
CA ALA A 357 -8.82 6.34 0.19
C ALA A 357 -9.30 7.73 0.65
N VAL A 358 -8.99 8.09 1.89
CA VAL A 358 -9.29 9.41 2.47
C VAL A 358 -7.99 10.19 2.61
N HIS A 359 -7.97 11.39 2.05
CA HIS A 359 -6.84 12.32 2.09
C HIS A 359 -7.16 13.47 3.03
N TRP A 360 -6.20 13.81 3.89
CA TRP A 360 -6.31 14.93 4.83
C TRP A 360 -4.97 15.66 4.91
N ARG A 361 -4.93 16.81 5.61
CA ARG A 361 -3.73 17.63 5.72
C ARG A 361 -2.81 17.13 6.85
N GLY A 362 -2.15 16.01 6.61
CA GLY A 362 -1.17 15.40 7.54
C GLY A 362 0.29 15.80 7.28
N ASN A 363 0.55 16.78 6.41
CA ASN A 363 1.87 17.11 5.86
C ASN A 363 2.26 18.59 6.00
N GLU A 364 1.78 19.27 7.03
CA GLU A 364 2.18 20.65 7.32
C GLU A 364 3.68 20.74 7.63
N GLY A 365 4.36 21.67 6.96
CA GLY A 365 5.81 21.88 7.11
C GLY A 365 6.69 20.92 6.30
N LEU A 366 6.20 20.35 5.19
CA LEU A 366 7.01 19.46 4.35
C LEU A 366 8.42 20.00 4.03
N ILE A 367 9.38 19.10 4.14
CA ILE A 367 10.82 19.31 4.14
C ILE A 367 11.30 19.90 2.81
N ASN A 368 11.94 21.06 2.86
CA ASN A 368 12.95 21.50 1.90
C ASN A 368 14.28 20.78 2.20
N SER A 369 15.13 20.55 1.19
CA SER A 369 16.30 19.63 1.15
C SER A 369 17.37 19.71 2.25
N PHE A 370 17.15 20.46 3.33
CA PHE A 370 18.06 20.67 4.46
C PHE A 370 17.49 20.26 5.84
N GLY A 371 16.39 19.48 5.88
CA GLY A 371 15.96 18.81 7.12
C GLY A 371 15.44 19.74 8.24
N ALA A 372 14.91 20.91 7.88
CA ALA A 372 14.26 21.82 8.80
C ALA A 372 12.87 22.16 8.26
N GLY A 373 11.79 21.58 8.79
CA GLY A 373 10.46 21.97 8.32
C GLY A 373 9.23 21.35 8.99
N THR A 374 9.22 20.07 9.38
CA THR A 374 7.93 19.41 9.67
C THR A 374 7.30 19.91 10.97
N ASN A 375 6.08 20.44 10.87
CA ASN A 375 5.30 20.94 12.00
C ASN A 375 4.42 19.80 12.56
N TYR A 376 4.99 18.95 13.41
CA TYR A 376 4.25 17.83 13.99
C TYR A 376 2.99 18.29 14.74
N TRP A 377 3.09 19.34 15.55
CA TRP A 377 1.94 19.89 16.29
C TRP A 377 0.86 20.45 15.37
N GLY A 378 1.23 21.18 14.31
CA GLY A 378 0.25 21.62 13.30
C GLY A 378 -0.48 20.45 12.65
N ASN A 379 0.19 19.32 12.44
CA ASN A 379 -0.46 18.11 11.94
C ASN A 379 -1.33 17.39 12.97
N VAL A 380 -1.00 17.48 14.25
CA VAL A 380 -1.87 17.03 15.36
C VAL A 380 -3.14 17.90 15.41
N GLU A 381 -3.00 19.22 15.31
CA GLU A 381 -4.13 20.16 15.22
C GLU A 381 -4.99 19.84 13.99
N ASN A 382 -4.38 19.64 12.81
CA ASN A 382 -5.08 19.26 11.60
C ASN A 382 -5.82 17.91 11.75
N ALA A 383 -5.30 16.96 12.53
CA ALA A 383 -5.96 15.68 12.80
C ALA A 383 -7.24 15.87 13.64
N PHE A 384 -7.25 16.78 14.61
CA PHE A 384 -8.46 17.15 15.34
C PHE A 384 -9.42 17.98 14.49
N ASN A 385 -8.91 18.93 13.70
CA ASN A 385 -9.72 19.80 12.86
C ASN A 385 -10.47 19.04 11.76
N VAL A 386 -9.92 17.93 11.25
CA VAL A 386 -10.58 17.13 10.19
C VAL A 386 -11.57 16.09 10.74
N ALA A 387 -11.68 15.94 12.06
CA ALA A 387 -12.39 14.84 12.67
C ALA A 387 -13.92 14.93 12.51
N ASP A 388 -14.49 16.14 12.46
CA ASP A 388 -15.92 16.37 12.23
C ASP A 388 -16.31 16.05 10.78
N ASP A 389 -15.55 16.56 9.81
CA ASP A 389 -15.71 16.26 8.38
C ASP A 389 -15.58 14.75 8.13
N LEU A 390 -14.58 14.11 8.74
CA LEU A 390 -14.43 12.66 8.66
C LEU A 390 -15.68 11.94 9.20
N ALA A 391 -16.20 12.35 10.35
CA ALA A 391 -17.38 11.75 10.94
C ALA A 391 -18.61 11.91 10.04
N ASP A 392 -18.84 13.11 9.51
CA ASP A 392 -19.93 13.41 8.59
C ASP A 392 -19.84 12.55 7.33
N PHE A 393 -18.67 12.48 6.69
CA PHE A 393 -18.45 11.65 5.51
C PHE A 393 -18.77 10.18 5.78
N VAL A 394 -18.22 9.61 6.86
CA VAL A 394 -18.37 8.19 7.18
C VAL A 394 -19.81 7.85 7.57
N ASN A 395 -20.52 8.76 8.24
CA ASN A 395 -21.93 8.58 8.62
C ASN A 395 -22.89 8.59 7.40
N LEU A 396 -22.50 9.20 6.28
CA LEU A 396 -23.25 9.14 5.02
C LEU A 396 -23.18 7.74 4.39
N ILE A 397 -22.11 6.99 4.64
CA ILE A 397 -21.90 5.64 4.10
C ILE A 397 -22.84 4.63 4.77
N LYS A 398 -23.61 3.92 3.94
CA LYS A 398 -24.50 2.82 4.37
C LYS A 398 -23.75 1.49 4.39
N GLY A 399 -24.31 0.50 5.08
CA GLY A 399 -23.69 -0.82 5.20
C GLY A 399 -22.64 -0.90 6.32
N ASN A 400 -21.85 -1.98 6.27
CA ASN A 400 -20.83 -2.30 7.25
C ASN A 400 -19.53 -1.54 6.92
N LYS A 401 -19.01 -0.79 7.90
CA LYS A 401 -17.89 0.13 7.75
C LYS A 401 -16.72 -0.30 8.62
N THR A 402 -15.60 -0.59 8.00
CA THR A 402 -14.30 -0.70 8.66
C THR A 402 -13.49 0.54 8.31
N ILE A 403 -12.93 1.20 9.31
CA ILE A 403 -11.98 2.29 9.12
C ILE A 403 -10.59 1.83 9.54
N LEU A 404 -9.58 2.14 8.73
CA LEU A 404 -8.17 1.82 8.94
C LEU A 404 -7.37 3.11 9.02
N GLY A 405 -6.65 3.30 10.11
CA GLY A 405 -5.76 4.43 10.32
C GLY A 405 -4.31 3.98 10.42
N HIS A 406 -3.43 4.62 9.66
CA HIS A 406 -1.99 4.52 9.85
C HIS A 406 -1.44 5.71 10.64
N SER A 407 -0.57 5.47 11.63
CA SER A 407 0.17 6.54 12.32
C SER A 407 -0.77 7.61 12.89
N LEU A 408 -0.54 8.89 12.57
CA LEU A 408 -1.28 10.03 13.08
C LEU A 408 -2.77 10.05 12.67
N ALA A 409 -3.18 9.33 11.62
CA ALA A 409 -4.60 9.17 11.28
C ALA A 409 -5.41 8.59 12.44
N ASN A 410 -4.78 7.79 13.29
CA ASN A 410 -5.46 7.19 14.44
C ASN A 410 -5.95 8.25 15.46
N MET A 411 -5.36 9.45 15.44
CA MET A 411 -5.81 10.58 16.22
C MET A 411 -7.08 11.20 15.64
N ALA A 412 -7.11 11.44 14.32
CA ALA A 412 -8.29 11.92 13.61
C ALA A 412 -9.47 10.95 13.75
N ILE A 413 -9.22 9.65 13.58
CA ILE A 413 -10.25 8.61 13.77
C ILE A 413 -10.69 8.55 15.23
N GLY A 414 -9.76 8.59 16.18
CA GLY A 414 -10.06 8.60 17.61
C GLY A 414 -10.99 9.75 17.99
N SER A 415 -10.69 10.96 17.50
CA SER A 415 -11.52 12.16 17.72
C SER A 415 -12.86 12.04 16.99
N ALA A 416 -12.90 11.59 15.74
CA ALA A 416 -14.14 11.39 15.00
C ALA A 416 -15.10 10.40 15.70
N ILE A 417 -14.59 9.28 16.21
CA ILE A 417 -15.40 8.27 16.95
C ILE A 417 -15.80 8.77 18.34
N SER A 418 -14.99 9.62 18.99
CA SER A 418 -15.21 10.03 20.38
C SER A 418 -16.00 11.34 20.54
N ASP A 419 -15.80 12.29 19.64
CA ASP A 419 -16.25 13.68 19.77
C ASP A 419 -17.37 14.04 18.77
N PHE A 420 -17.33 13.43 17.59
CA PHE A 420 -18.22 13.74 16.47
C PHE A 420 -19.14 12.58 16.10
N ASP A 421 -19.29 11.64 17.02
CA ASP A 421 -20.22 10.51 16.91
C ASP A 421 -20.06 9.64 15.66
N MET A 422 -18.89 9.60 15.01
CA MET A 422 -18.65 8.78 13.83
C MET A 422 -19.05 7.32 14.07
N ASN A 423 -19.93 6.79 13.22
CA ASN A 423 -20.46 5.44 13.35
C ASN A 423 -19.70 4.49 12.42
N VAL A 424 -18.87 3.62 12.99
CA VAL A 424 -18.16 2.56 12.27
C VAL A 424 -18.33 1.24 13.00
N ASN A 425 -18.25 0.14 12.26
CA ASN A 425 -18.37 -1.20 12.84
C ASN A 425 -17.04 -1.70 13.39
N ASN A 426 -15.96 -1.43 12.64
CA ASN A 426 -14.61 -1.85 13.00
C ASN A 426 -13.62 -0.70 12.82
N TYR A 427 -12.63 -0.64 13.70
CA TYR A 427 -11.51 0.30 13.63
C TYR A 427 -10.19 -0.48 13.70
N PHE A 428 -9.44 -0.43 12.61
CA PHE A 428 -8.14 -1.06 12.45
C PHE A 428 -7.03 -0.03 12.67
N MET A 429 -6.23 -0.23 13.71
CA MET A 429 -5.14 0.66 14.09
C MET A 429 -3.82 0.07 13.61
N VAL A 430 -3.18 0.74 12.66
CA VAL A 430 -1.85 0.37 12.16
C VAL A 430 -0.84 1.37 12.70
N ASP A 431 0.06 0.90 13.56
CA ASP A 431 1.08 1.71 14.24
C ASP A 431 0.56 3.07 14.75
N PRO A 432 -0.43 3.10 15.65
CA PRO A 432 -1.10 4.33 16.03
C PRO A 432 -0.16 5.30 16.74
N ALA A 433 0.03 6.50 16.16
CA ALA A 433 0.79 7.60 16.76
C ALA A 433 -0.05 8.35 17.81
N VAL A 434 -0.59 7.60 18.77
CA VAL A 434 -1.44 8.08 19.86
C VAL A 434 -0.98 7.41 21.15
N ALA A 435 -0.85 8.20 22.22
CA ALA A 435 -0.41 7.69 23.51
C ALA A 435 -1.38 6.61 24.04
N LEU A 436 -0.84 5.52 24.58
CA LEU A 436 -1.67 4.41 25.10
C LEU A 436 -2.64 4.89 26.19
N GLU A 437 -2.22 5.87 27.02
CA GLU A 437 -3.07 6.47 28.05
C GLU A 437 -4.33 7.16 27.49
N ALA A 438 -4.35 7.50 26.20
CA ALA A 438 -5.54 8.01 25.53
C ALA A 438 -6.68 7.00 25.46
N TYR A 439 -6.34 5.72 25.36
CA TYR A 439 -7.29 4.63 25.28
C TYR A 439 -7.54 3.99 26.65
N ASP A 440 -6.48 3.83 27.44
CA ASP A 440 -6.53 3.26 28.79
C ASP A 440 -5.79 4.15 29.79
N ALA A 441 -6.56 4.95 30.54
CA ALA A 441 -6.04 5.93 31.50
C ALA A 441 -5.17 5.32 32.61
N ASP A 442 -5.20 4.00 32.81
CA ASP A 442 -4.38 3.30 33.81
C ASP A 442 -2.99 2.91 33.27
N GLN A 443 -2.73 3.04 31.96
CA GLN A 443 -1.45 2.70 31.33
C GLN A 443 -0.44 3.86 31.36
N LEU A 444 0.10 4.14 32.56
CA LEU A 444 0.88 5.35 32.86
C LEU A 444 2.42 5.18 32.93
N GLU A 445 2.99 4.00 32.65
CA GLU A 445 4.45 3.83 32.45
C GLU A 445 4.78 2.68 31.47
N VAL A 446 4.58 2.84 30.16
CA VAL A 446 5.15 1.88 29.20
C VAL A 446 6.65 2.15 29.06
N LYS A 447 7.44 1.60 29.99
CA LYS A 447 8.92 1.67 30.01
C LYS A 447 9.56 1.39 28.65
N ASN A 448 8.89 0.60 27.82
CA ASN A 448 9.36 0.20 26.49
C ASN A 448 9.20 1.29 25.42
N MET A 449 8.40 2.34 25.66
CA MET A 449 8.12 3.46 24.74
C MET A 449 8.60 4.81 25.28
N ARG A 450 9.37 4.79 26.37
CA ARG A 450 10.03 5.97 26.94
C ARG A 450 11.45 6.08 26.40
N HIS A 451 11.92 7.31 26.14
CA HIS A 451 13.31 7.56 25.81
C HIS A 451 14.21 7.25 27.03
N THR A 452 15.43 6.75 26.81
CA THR A 452 16.36 6.40 27.91
C THR A 452 16.70 7.60 28.80
N ASP A 453 16.89 8.77 28.20
CA ASP A 453 17.16 9.99 28.96
C ASP A 453 15.97 10.36 29.90
N TRP A 454 14.75 9.93 29.54
CA TRP A 454 13.52 10.05 30.34
C TRP A 454 13.25 8.84 31.26
N ASN A 455 13.94 7.69 31.07
CA ASN A 455 13.99 6.64 32.08
C ASN A 455 14.83 7.08 33.27
N GLU A 456 16.04 7.57 32.98
CA GLU A 456 17.15 7.59 33.91
C GLU A 456 17.09 8.82 34.84
N PHE A 457 15.95 8.94 35.55
CA PHE A 457 15.82 9.46 36.94
C PHE A 457 16.55 8.53 37.95
N TYR A 458 17.68 7.99 37.48
CA TYR A 458 18.59 6.99 37.98
C TYR A 458 19.92 7.22 37.24
N PHE A 459 20.42 8.44 37.33
CA PHE A 459 21.85 8.68 37.35
C PHE A 459 22.20 9.17 38.75
N GLY A 460 23.28 8.65 39.30
CA GLY A 460 23.97 9.30 40.40
C GLY A 460 24.55 10.66 39.95
N PRO A 461 25.21 11.39 40.87
CA PRO A 461 25.85 12.67 40.58
C PRO A 461 26.89 12.65 39.45
N ASP A 462 27.33 11.46 39.03
CA ASP A 462 28.26 11.24 37.93
C ASP A 462 27.60 10.50 36.76
N TYR A 463 27.78 11.03 35.55
CA TYR A 463 27.27 10.47 34.28
C TYR A 463 27.69 8.99 34.15
N GLY A 464 26.73 8.07 34.13
CA GLY A 464 26.98 6.63 34.00
C GLY A 464 27.15 5.84 35.31
N SER A 465 26.98 6.46 36.48
CA SER A 465 26.94 5.73 37.76
C SER A 465 25.49 5.38 38.15
N ILE A 466 25.19 4.07 38.27
CA ILE A 466 23.94 3.57 38.84
C ILE A 466 24.08 3.62 40.37
N ASP A 467 23.36 4.50 41.06
CA ASP A 467 23.27 4.45 42.52
C ASP A 467 22.03 3.63 42.94
N PRO A 468 22.20 2.38 43.38
CA PRO A 468 21.09 1.51 43.77
C PRO A 468 20.31 2.00 45.02
N ASN A 469 20.81 3.01 45.75
CA ASN A 469 20.16 3.54 46.95
C ASN A 469 19.25 4.75 46.71
N TYR A 470 19.25 5.35 45.51
CA TYR A 470 18.33 6.44 45.20
C TYR A 470 16.92 5.91 44.99
N LYS A 471 15.98 6.33 45.83
CA LYS A 471 14.57 5.98 45.67
C LYS A 471 14.01 6.68 44.43
N ASN A 472 13.35 5.92 43.56
CA ASN A 472 12.50 6.43 42.47
C ASN A 472 11.56 7.51 43.03
N LEU A 473 11.87 8.77 42.77
CA LEU A 473 10.97 9.89 43.01
C LEU A 473 10.07 10.03 41.78
N ASP A 474 8.80 10.40 42.00
CA ASP A 474 7.81 10.52 40.94
C ASP A 474 8.09 11.76 40.07
N GLY A 475 9.12 11.65 39.21
CA GLY A 475 9.55 12.69 38.26
C GLY A 475 8.49 13.04 37.21
N ARG A 476 7.35 12.35 37.22
CA ARG A 476 6.18 12.60 36.37
C ARG A 476 5.68 14.03 36.44
N ARG A 477 5.82 14.74 37.57
CA ARG A 477 5.45 16.18 37.67
C ARG A 477 6.18 17.09 36.68
N LEU A 478 7.29 16.61 36.08
CA LEU A 478 8.09 17.33 35.08
C LEU A 478 7.70 16.93 33.65
N TRP A 479 6.84 15.93 33.46
CA TRP A 479 6.46 15.42 32.15
C TRP A 479 5.34 16.27 31.55
N ALA A 480 5.39 16.48 30.24
CA ALA A 480 4.34 17.18 29.51
C ALA A 480 2.97 16.52 29.69
N SER A 481 2.92 15.18 29.74
CA SER A 481 1.69 14.40 29.97
C SER A 481 1.01 14.66 31.32
N GLU A 482 1.73 15.27 32.27
CA GLU A 482 1.28 15.48 33.65
C GLU A 482 1.10 16.95 34.00
N TRP A 483 1.33 17.86 33.06
CA TRP A 483 1.22 19.31 33.28
C TRP A 483 -0.18 19.70 33.80
N PHE A 484 -1.23 19.03 33.31
CA PHE A 484 -2.61 19.23 33.78
C PHE A 484 -2.76 19.01 35.29
N SER A 485 -1.98 18.09 35.89
CA SER A 485 -2.06 17.74 37.31
C SER A 485 -1.53 18.83 38.24
N LEU A 486 -0.86 19.85 37.69
CA LEU A 486 -0.42 21.02 38.45
C LEU A 486 -1.59 21.93 38.83
N PHE A 487 -2.71 21.86 38.10
CA PHE A 487 -3.86 22.74 38.25
C PHE A 487 -4.95 22.11 39.13
N PRO A 488 -5.66 22.90 39.95
CA PRO A 488 -6.80 22.40 40.71
C PRO A 488 -8.00 22.10 39.79
N ASP A 489 -8.92 21.25 40.23
CA ASP A 489 -10.12 20.86 39.46
C ASP A 489 -11.01 22.05 39.01
N SER A 490 -10.92 23.19 39.71
CA SER A 490 -11.64 24.42 39.35
C SER A 490 -11.05 25.16 38.14
N ASP A 491 -9.87 24.77 37.68
CA ASP A 491 -9.16 25.34 36.54
C ASP A 491 -9.31 24.41 35.33
N GLU A 492 -9.79 24.94 34.20
CA GLU A 492 -10.06 24.13 32.99
C GLU A 492 -8.81 23.44 32.45
N ARG A 493 -7.60 23.95 32.74
CA ARG A 493 -6.34 23.31 32.35
C ARG A 493 -6.13 21.95 33.03
N SER A 494 -6.78 21.70 34.17
CA SER A 494 -6.81 20.37 34.80
C SER A 494 -7.46 19.30 33.92
N LYS A 495 -8.16 19.69 32.85
CA LYS A 495 -8.80 18.77 31.89
C LYS A 495 -7.94 18.50 30.65
N LEU A 496 -6.82 19.20 30.47
CA LEU A 496 -5.93 19.07 29.31
C LEU A 496 -5.01 17.85 29.44
N THR A 497 -5.61 16.65 29.47
CA THR A 497 -4.91 15.38 29.62
C THR A 497 -5.26 14.43 28.48
N TRP A 498 -4.27 13.59 28.09
CA TRP A 498 -4.54 12.47 27.21
C TRP A 498 -5.35 11.37 27.91
N ARG A 499 -5.29 11.26 29.24
CA ARG A 499 -5.86 10.12 29.98
C ARG A 499 -7.33 9.88 29.65
N GLY A 500 -7.61 8.75 29.01
CA GLY A 500 -8.94 8.31 28.63
C GLY A 500 -9.62 9.15 27.54
N ARG A 501 -8.88 10.03 26.84
CA ARG A 501 -9.39 10.93 25.80
C ARG A 501 -10.22 10.24 24.73
N PHE A 502 -9.84 9.01 24.37
CA PHE A 502 -10.49 8.16 23.37
C PHE A 502 -11.03 6.85 23.98
N LYS A 503 -11.26 6.80 25.29
CA LYS A 503 -11.77 5.58 25.96
C LYS A 503 -13.15 5.14 25.42
N SER A 504 -13.96 6.09 24.95
CA SER A 504 -15.31 5.82 24.42
C SER A 504 -15.31 4.99 23.14
N ILE A 505 -14.20 4.89 22.40
CA ILE A 505 -14.16 4.11 21.16
C ILE A 505 -14.50 2.63 21.40
N PHE A 506 -14.09 2.06 22.53
CA PHE A 506 -14.27 0.64 22.83
C PHE A 506 -15.73 0.24 23.07
N SER A 507 -16.61 1.21 23.36
CA SER A 507 -18.05 0.98 23.44
C SER A 507 -18.79 1.33 22.15
N ARG A 508 -18.15 2.08 21.22
CA ARG A 508 -18.75 2.54 19.95
C ARG A 508 -18.33 1.72 18.72
N THR A 509 -17.22 0.96 18.77
CA THR A 509 -16.72 0.14 17.63
C THR A 509 -15.91 -1.08 18.09
N THR A 510 -15.74 -2.06 17.20
CA THR A 510 -14.76 -3.15 17.40
C THR A 510 -13.36 -2.67 17.01
N VAL A 511 -12.45 -2.63 17.98
CA VAL A 511 -11.07 -2.16 17.75
C VAL A 511 -10.12 -3.33 17.55
N VAL A 512 -9.28 -3.26 16.52
CA VAL A 512 -8.18 -4.21 16.28
C VAL A 512 -6.90 -3.42 16.08
N GLN A 513 -5.92 -3.62 16.97
CA GLN A 513 -4.59 -3.07 16.82
C GLN A 513 -3.69 -4.09 16.10
N TYR A 514 -3.09 -3.67 15.00
CA TYR A 514 -2.12 -4.45 14.26
C TYR A 514 -0.72 -4.10 14.73
N TYR A 515 -0.05 -5.10 15.30
CA TYR A 515 1.38 -5.12 15.56
C TYR A 515 1.92 -6.47 15.05
N SER A 516 3.21 -6.57 14.80
CA SER A 516 3.81 -7.83 14.37
C SER A 516 4.80 -8.34 15.42
N THR A 517 4.86 -9.66 15.55
CA THR A 517 5.89 -10.34 16.35
C THR A 517 7.00 -10.94 15.49
N GLY A 518 6.83 -10.91 14.16
CA GLY A 518 7.63 -11.69 13.21
C GLY A 518 8.37 -10.88 12.15
N GLU A 519 8.11 -9.58 12.03
CA GLU A 519 8.95 -8.67 11.23
C GLU A 519 9.65 -7.65 12.14
N GLU A 520 10.52 -6.84 11.56
CA GLU A 520 11.41 -5.94 12.26
C GLU A 520 10.79 -4.55 12.52
N VAL A 521 9.94 -4.02 11.64
CA VAL A 521 9.44 -2.63 11.63
C VAL A 521 8.31 -2.39 12.65
N LEU A 522 7.26 -3.22 12.64
CA LEU A 522 6.09 -3.18 13.55
C LEU A 522 6.29 -4.03 14.82
N LYS A 523 7.50 -4.51 15.05
CA LYS A 523 7.87 -5.29 16.23
C LYS A 523 7.68 -4.47 17.51
N LYS A 524 7.16 -5.11 18.56
CA LYS A 524 7.10 -4.50 19.90
C LYS A 524 8.52 -4.32 20.47
N ALA A 525 8.89 -3.09 20.80
CA ALA A 525 10.14 -2.81 21.50
C ALA A 525 10.21 -3.50 22.86
N LYS A 526 11.38 -4.08 23.17
CA LYS A 526 11.70 -4.60 24.51
C LYS A 526 12.08 -3.44 25.46
N ALA A 527 11.91 -3.66 26.76
CA ALA A 527 12.40 -2.75 27.79
C ALA A 527 13.92 -2.58 27.63
N GLY A 528 14.43 -1.35 27.78
CA GLY A 528 15.87 -1.09 27.79
C GLY A 528 16.57 -1.20 26.44
N VAL A 529 15.86 -1.29 25.30
CA VAL A 529 16.47 -1.07 23.98
C VAL A 529 17.04 0.35 23.97
N PRO A 530 18.37 0.53 23.91
CA PRO A 530 18.97 1.84 24.03
C PRO A 530 18.64 2.69 22.82
N SER A 531 18.16 3.91 23.05
CA SER A 531 18.11 4.98 22.04
C SER A 531 19.52 5.37 21.55
N SER A 532 20.58 4.82 22.15
CA SER A 532 21.99 5.00 21.75
C SER A 532 22.43 4.12 20.58
N LEU A 533 21.52 3.32 20.02
CA LEU A 533 21.74 2.61 18.75
C LEU A 533 21.63 3.56 17.53
N GLU A 534 21.18 4.80 17.76
CA GLU A 534 21.29 5.89 16.77
C GLU A 534 22.74 6.32 16.51
N PRO A 535 23.11 6.63 15.26
CA PRO A 535 24.26 7.47 14.97
C PRO A 535 23.98 8.93 15.35
N VAL A 536 24.91 9.52 16.10
CA VAL A 536 24.94 10.96 16.39
C VAL A 536 25.20 11.73 15.09
N VAL A 537 24.46 12.82 14.88
CA VAL A 537 24.68 13.77 13.78
C VAL A 537 26.09 14.35 13.93
N GLY A 538 27.02 13.81 13.14
CA GLY A 538 28.43 14.19 13.18
C GLY A 538 29.36 13.21 12.46
N LEU A 539 28.98 11.93 12.29
CA LEU A 539 29.93 10.91 11.81
C LEU A 539 29.47 9.99 10.67
N ILE A 540 28.19 10.01 10.24
CA ILE A 540 27.73 9.13 9.14
C ILE A 540 26.91 9.91 8.11
N PRO A 541 27.29 9.90 6.82
CA PRO A 541 26.46 10.45 5.74
C PRO A 541 25.11 9.74 5.70
N ILE A 542 24.02 10.50 5.68
CA ILE A 542 22.61 10.08 5.63
C ILE A 542 22.35 8.94 4.61
N ILE A 543 23.15 8.89 3.54
CA ILE A 543 23.11 7.87 2.48
C ILE A 543 23.38 6.44 2.99
N ASN A 544 24.22 6.25 4.01
CA ASN A 544 24.58 4.90 4.49
C ASN A 544 23.52 4.25 5.38
N ILE A 545 22.52 5.00 5.85
CA ILE A 545 21.46 4.52 6.76
C ILE A 545 20.33 3.86 5.97
N ILE A 546 19.99 4.44 4.81
CA ILE A 546 19.03 3.85 3.86
C ILE A 546 19.56 2.52 3.30
N ALA A 547 20.88 2.40 3.15
CA ALA A 547 21.55 1.18 2.69
C ALA A 547 21.72 0.08 3.77
N ASN A 548 21.36 0.34 5.03
CA ASN A 548 21.64 -0.57 6.15
C ASN A 548 20.38 -1.30 6.66
N LYS A 549 20.31 -2.62 6.43
CA LYS A 549 19.36 -3.50 7.12
C LYS A 549 19.80 -3.83 8.58
N ALA A 550 20.19 -2.77 9.31
CA ALA A 550 20.36 -2.70 10.77
C ALA A 550 19.44 -1.65 11.42
N VAL A 551 18.74 -0.83 10.61
CA VAL A 551 17.83 0.25 11.07
C VAL A 551 16.35 -0.18 11.08
N GLY A 552 16.05 -1.41 10.63
CA GLY A 552 14.67 -1.90 10.51
C GLY A 552 14.04 -2.38 11.81
N GLU A 553 14.82 -2.84 12.80
CA GLU A 553 14.25 -3.43 14.02
C GLU A 553 13.74 -2.37 15.00
N ASN A 554 12.44 -2.44 15.30
CA ASN A 554 11.69 -1.51 16.11
C ASN A 554 11.71 -0.07 15.56
N ALA A 555 11.89 0.12 14.25
CA ALA A 555 12.09 1.43 13.62
C ALA A 555 11.07 2.48 14.09
N TRP A 556 9.78 2.14 14.12
CA TRP A 556 8.73 3.03 14.59
C TRP A 556 8.82 3.34 16.08
N ASN A 557 9.09 2.35 16.93
CA ASN A 557 9.29 2.61 18.36
C ASN A 557 10.51 3.53 18.61
N ILE A 558 11.56 3.43 17.79
CA ILE A 558 12.74 4.29 17.89
C ILE A 558 12.39 5.73 17.47
N VAL A 559 11.67 5.90 16.36
CA VAL A 559 11.16 7.22 15.94
C VAL A 559 10.29 7.83 17.03
N GLU A 560 9.32 7.09 17.57
CA GLU A 560 8.46 7.58 18.64
C GLU A 560 9.23 7.97 19.91
N LYS A 561 10.24 7.20 20.32
CA LYS A 561 11.08 7.53 21.49
C LYS A 561 11.93 8.78 21.31
N THR A 562 12.39 9.06 20.09
CA THR A 562 13.38 10.10 19.81
C THR A 562 12.76 11.43 19.40
N LYS A 563 11.44 11.47 19.11
CA LYS A 563 10.67 12.69 18.85
C LYS A 563 10.96 13.77 19.90
N GLY A 564 11.26 14.99 19.44
CA GLY A 564 11.53 16.13 20.32
C GLY A 564 12.99 16.27 20.81
N THR A 565 13.87 15.32 20.46
CA THR A 565 15.32 15.43 20.70
C THR A 565 16.04 16.08 19.50
N SER A 566 17.36 16.30 19.61
CA SER A 566 18.24 16.75 18.51
C SER A 566 18.87 15.59 17.72
N ARG A 567 18.45 14.34 17.97
CA ARG A 567 19.03 13.15 17.33
C ARG A 567 18.47 12.91 15.92
N LEU A 568 19.12 12.08 15.11
CA LEU A 568 18.83 11.93 13.67
C LEU A 568 17.41 11.41 13.39
N ALA A 569 16.89 10.49 14.20
CA ALA A 569 15.51 10.01 14.12
C ALA A 569 14.50 11.13 14.46
N ALA A 570 14.88 12.10 15.30
CA ALA A 570 14.09 13.28 15.60
C ALA A 570 14.08 14.30 14.44
N ILE A 571 15.15 14.37 13.65
CA ILE A 571 15.22 15.22 12.44
C ILE A 571 14.21 14.73 11.40
N LEU A 572 14.04 13.41 11.24
CA LEU A 572 13.03 12.83 10.35
C LEU A 572 11.59 13.10 10.81
N ALA A 573 11.37 13.26 12.12
CA ALA A 573 10.06 13.59 12.70
C ALA A 573 9.78 15.10 12.84
N GLY A 574 10.76 15.95 12.50
CA GLY A 574 10.70 17.40 12.69
C GLY A 574 11.45 17.83 13.94
N ARG A 575 12.54 18.60 13.74
CA ARG A 575 13.37 19.15 14.83
C ARG A 575 12.52 19.72 15.97
N SER A 576 12.85 19.39 17.22
CA SER A 576 12.44 20.03 18.49
C SER A 576 10.94 20.19 18.79
N ALA A 577 10.07 20.17 17.79
CA ALA A 577 8.69 20.64 17.84
C ALA A 577 7.73 19.53 18.27
N ALA A 578 8.12 18.72 19.27
CA ALA A 578 7.31 17.62 19.78
C ALA A 578 7.20 17.58 21.32
N GLY A 579 7.69 18.61 22.02
CA GLY A 579 7.40 18.81 23.45
C GLY A 579 8.08 17.86 24.44
N TRP A 580 9.06 17.04 24.02
CA TRP A 580 9.77 16.12 24.93
C TRP A 580 11.25 16.47 25.16
N GLY A 581 11.76 17.57 24.61
CA GLY A 581 13.13 18.02 24.89
C GLY A 581 13.30 18.40 26.37
N PHE A 582 14.45 18.08 26.96
CA PHE A 582 14.78 18.38 28.36
C PHE A 582 14.98 19.88 28.58
N GLY A 583 14.63 20.37 29.77
CA GLY A 583 14.99 21.71 30.22
C GLY A 583 16.51 21.87 30.24
N GLU A 584 17.01 22.81 29.44
CA GLU A 584 18.42 23.23 29.43
C GLU A 584 18.70 24.12 30.66
N ILE A 585 19.96 24.17 31.12
CA ILE A 585 20.35 25.04 32.23
C ILE A 585 20.07 26.50 31.81
N PRO A 586 19.28 27.31 32.55
CA PRO A 586 18.94 28.66 32.13
C PRO A 586 20.17 29.55 31.90
N GLY A 587 20.22 30.19 30.73
CA GLY A 587 21.37 30.93 30.20
C GLY A 587 21.86 30.44 28.83
N CYS A 588 21.36 29.28 28.36
CA CYS A 588 21.50 28.79 26.98
C CYS A 588 20.38 29.35 26.09
N ASP A 589 20.31 30.68 25.95
CA ASP A 589 19.35 31.31 25.02
C ASP A 589 19.79 31.11 23.56
N GLU A 590 18.80 31.07 22.67
CA GLU A 590 18.79 30.59 21.28
C GLU A 590 19.66 31.37 20.26
N ASP A 591 20.64 32.15 20.70
CA ASP A 591 21.44 33.00 19.84
C ASP A 591 22.89 32.47 19.67
N PHE A 592 23.17 32.02 18.43
CA PHE A 592 24.48 31.76 17.79
C PHE A 592 25.11 30.35 17.82
N ASP A 593 25.10 29.72 16.64
CA ASP A 593 26.15 28.99 15.87
C ASP A 593 27.19 28.04 16.52
N ASP A 594 27.34 27.97 17.85
CA ASP A 594 28.29 27.04 18.50
C ASP A 594 27.56 25.79 19.03
N VAL A 595 27.29 24.87 18.11
CA VAL A 595 26.49 23.63 18.30
C VAL A 595 27.17 22.59 19.22
N GLU A 596 28.41 22.81 19.68
CA GLU A 596 29.18 21.77 20.37
C GLU A 596 29.02 21.72 21.92
N ASP A 597 28.56 22.77 22.63
CA ASP A 597 28.59 22.77 24.13
C ASP A 597 27.21 22.68 24.83
N CYS A 598 26.08 22.91 24.15
CA CYS A 598 24.75 22.89 24.80
C CYS A 598 24.03 21.52 24.73
N SER A 599 24.43 20.63 23.82
CA SER A 599 23.74 19.36 23.59
C SER A 599 23.90 18.29 24.68
N THR A 600 24.64 18.59 25.77
CA THR A 600 25.11 17.57 26.74
C THR A 600 24.83 17.88 28.22
N ARG A 601 24.25 19.03 28.58
CA ARG A 601 24.11 19.42 30.00
C ARG A 601 22.66 19.35 30.48
N PHE A 602 22.22 18.15 30.83
CA PHE A 602 20.95 17.94 31.54
C PHE A 602 21.00 18.58 32.94
N LEU A 603 19.85 19.13 33.37
CA LEU A 603 19.68 19.65 34.72
C LEU A 603 19.86 18.50 35.74
N SER A 604 20.67 18.69 36.79
CA SER A 604 20.90 17.63 37.79
C SER A 604 19.61 17.30 38.55
N HIS A 605 19.49 16.05 39.01
CA HIS A 605 18.30 15.58 39.74
C HIS A 605 17.91 16.52 40.89
N GLN A 606 18.88 16.89 41.74
CA GLN A 606 18.65 17.82 42.87
C GLN A 606 18.10 19.19 42.42
N LYS A 607 18.56 19.71 41.27
CA LYS A 607 18.05 20.98 40.73
C LYS A 607 16.64 20.80 40.17
N ALA A 608 16.34 19.67 39.53
CA ALA A 608 15.03 19.39 38.95
C ALA A 608 13.97 19.20 40.05
N GLU A 609 14.37 18.54 41.15
CA GLU A 609 13.55 18.37 42.35
C GLU A 609 13.19 19.70 43.03
N ALA A 610 14.09 20.68 42.98
CA ALA A 610 13.87 21.98 43.60
C ALA A 610 12.86 22.88 42.86
N ILE A 611 12.50 22.55 41.61
CA ILE A 611 11.54 23.33 40.81
C ILE A 611 10.15 23.18 41.42
N LYS A 612 9.50 24.30 41.78
CA LYS A 612 8.18 24.27 42.41
C LYS A 612 7.08 24.05 41.38
N ALA A 613 5.97 23.45 41.81
CA ALA A 613 4.78 23.28 40.98
C ALA A 613 4.20 24.62 40.47
N SER A 614 4.37 25.72 41.23
CA SER A 614 3.99 27.06 40.78
C SER A 614 4.77 27.52 39.56
N ASP A 615 6.06 27.18 39.52
CA ASP A 615 6.98 27.63 38.49
C ASP A 615 6.73 26.83 37.21
N LEU A 616 6.49 25.52 37.35
CA LEU A 616 6.12 24.62 36.24
C LEU A 616 4.81 24.96 35.55
N LYS A 617 3.91 25.71 36.21
CA LYS A 617 2.67 26.17 35.56
C LYS A 617 2.98 27.15 34.46
N THR A 618 3.91 28.08 34.69
CA THR A 618 4.24 29.18 33.79
C THR A 618 5.46 28.90 32.92
N ASP A 619 6.37 28.07 33.41
CA ASP A 619 7.63 27.70 32.76
C ASP A 619 7.81 26.18 32.84
N PRO A 620 7.22 25.43 31.89
CA PRO A 620 7.26 23.97 31.93
C PRO A 620 8.69 23.44 31.76
N PHE A 621 8.97 22.27 32.35
CA PHE A 621 10.29 21.64 32.27
C PHE A 621 10.63 21.09 30.86
N PHE A 622 9.65 21.04 29.96
CA PHE A 622 9.83 20.68 28.56
C PHE A 622 10.00 21.93 27.69
N ARG A 623 10.66 21.79 26.54
CA ARG A 623 10.88 22.91 25.60
C ARG A 623 9.58 23.69 25.32
N PRO A 624 9.61 25.04 25.35
CA PRO A 624 8.43 25.86 25.17
C PRO A 624 7.79 25.65 23.79
N PHE A 625 6.47 25.86 23.72
CA PHE A 625 5.76 25.81 22.45
C PHE A 625 6.21 26.99 21.58
N ARG A 626 6.54 26.71 20.31
CA ARG A 626 6.94 27.75 19.33
C ARG A 626 5.79 28.67 18.89
N ASN A 627 4.55 28.31 19.23
CA ASN A 627 3.38 29.11 18.89
C ASN A 627 3.04 30.06 20.05
N GLU A 628 3.27 31.36 19.83
CA GLU A 628 3.06 32.45 20.79
C GLU A 628 1.58 32.58 21.22
N ASP A 629 0.63 32.08 20.42
CA ASP A 629 -0.82 32.14 20.69
C ASP A 629 -1.27 31.22 21.84
N ILE A 630 -0.43 30.25 22.24
CA ILE A 630 -0.69 29.32 23.36
C ILE A 630 -0.10 29.87 24.68
N VAL A 631 0.65 30.98 24.64
CA VAL A 631 1.63 31.34 25.67
C VAL A 631 1.07 32.25 26.77
N ASP A 632 -0.18 32.71 26.71
CA ASP A 632 -0.73 33.41 27.88
C ASP A 632 -1.20 32.43 28.96
N VAL A 633 -0.22 31.94 29.71
CA VAL A 633 -0.37 31.01 30.83
C VAL A 633 -1.11 31.64 32.02
N ILE A 634 -1.39 32.95 31.98
CA ILE A 634 -2.09 33.67 33.04
C ILE A 634 -3.60 33.74 32.75
N VAL A 635 -4.02 34.04 31.51
CA VAL A 635 -5.45 34.09 31.14
C VAL A 635 -5.97 32.78 30.54
N GLY A 636 -5.10 31.84 30.19
CA GLY A 636 -5.47 30.63 29.46
C GLY A 636 -5.78 30.93 27.99
N SER A 637 -5.71 29.91 27.15
CA SER A 637 -6.20 29.98 25.77
C SER A 637 -7.70 30.31 25.81
N LYS A 638 -8.11 31.37 25.09
CA LYS A 638 -9.53 31.67 24.90
C LYS A 638 -10.17 30.45 24.21
N ALA A 639 -11.13 29.83 24.89
CA ALA A 639 -11.97 28.76 24.37
C ALA A 639 -12.81 29.22 23.17
#